data_AF-A0A2V9AMI7-F1
#
_entry.id   AF-A0A2V9AMI7-F1
#
_cell.length_a   1.000
_cell.length_b   1.000
_cell.length_c   1.000
_cell.angle_alpha   90.00
_cell.angle_beta   90.00
_cell.angle_gamma   90.00
#
_symmetry.space_group_name_H-M   'P 1'
#
loop_
_entity.id
_entity.type
_entity.pdbx_description
1 polymer ?
#
loop_
_entity_poly.entity_id
_entity_poly.type
_entity_poly.pdbx_seq_one_letter_code
_entity_poly.pdbx_strand_id
1 'polypeptide(L)'
;MNGETSSALSTLAVFLLSFFAFQVGPARAQSDNSLAQRIQKVISRPEFAHANFGIEFYSLDTGKVVYALNSDKLFVPASTTKALTEGTVLAKLGADYRFHTRVYRTGSVDKHGTLKGDLILVASGDPNLSNRIQPDGTLAFVDEDHSYGGPALPGDPLAVIKELAKGIAVKGIHKIQGRVLIDTSLFPDGPREGGTNVVMSSIMINDNVIDLLASPGAKERDPVSLKTSPQTSYIKFVNRLTTSPAGNKPSFDPPGFATNKDGPVTVTLTGSLPVGSAPQPATVAVPSPTKFAETVFRDALTAAGVEIQSRSGPAPTDFSGFTRLYTAQNQVAEHVSPSLSEEIKVTLKVSQNLHAGMGPYLLGALVANDTRNPLDAGFLVEHDFLQSAKLDLSGSGQGDGAGGDWADLFSPDFMVHYLTYWTTRPDYEVFFKALPVLGKDGTLAKIQVNSPGAGHVFAKTGTFGSEDKLNNKLMLNGKGLVGYVMTKDNKKLAFAAYVNHVTLPPDMEMAQSVGGQALGEIAAAAYDADLDDSGGASAAYDLLIRNGHIIDGAGNPWFAGDVAVSGDRIAAVGDLRNAHAKREIDARGRIVAPGFIDMLGQSEVALLLDNRSLSKLSQGITTEITGEGGSIAPQNEKTIAPMKPFLDHYKLTVDWTTLDGYFKRLEKQGTPLNIGTYVGSAQVREAVIGDNDRAPTPAELEQMKALVEQAMKDGALGVSSALIYPPNIYAQTDELIALAQVASKYGGLYATHMRSEGASEMQALAEAIRIGREANLPVEVFHLKVSGKPRWGNMKNVVATIQSARDSGLDIAADMYPYPAGATALASALPPWVADGGVQKLLERLKDPAVRARIKKDLTGDHPDWENLFYDCGGASGVLIASAEKPELKQFEGKKVDDVAKAWKKTPEDTLMDLVLADNAQTGAIYFMASEEDLQTGLSQPWTSIGLDAGEMSLDGPTYEAHEHPRSMGSIPRFLGHYVRDGHLLPLETAIRKIASLPAQREHLEGRGLLKPGYFADITIFDPATIIDHATFLKPDQLSEGIDFTIVNGQVEYDHGKLTGVTAGKVLRGRGWHASGN
;
A
#
# COMPACT_ATOMS: atom_id res chain seq x y z
N MET A 1 29.55 43.59 -39.85
CA MET A 1 29.76 44.54 -38.73
C MET A 1 28.79 44.08 -37.65
N ASN A 2 29.21 43.13 -36.81
CA ASN A 2 29.79 43.31 -35.46
C ASN A 2 28.75 43.90 -34.52
N GLY A 3 28.39 43.39 -33.35
CA GLY A 3 28.92 42.39 -32.40
C GLY A 3 28.31 42.75 -31.03
N GLU A 4 27.86 41.78 -30.22
CA GLU A 4 28.48 41.40 -28.92
C GLU A 4 28.08 42.25 -27.68
N THR A 5 27.40 41.65 -26.68
CA THR A 5 27.84 41.22 -25.31
C THR A 5 27.94 42.36 -24.27
N SER A 6 27.38 42.34 -23.04
CA SER A 6 27.33 41.42 -21.86
C SER A 6 28.31 41.78 -20.72
N SER A 7 27.78 41.86 -19.49
CA SER A 7 28.42 41.65 -18.15
C SER A 7 29.38 42.76 -17.62
N ALA A 8 29.69 42.96 -16.32
CA ALA A 8 29.42 42.26 -15.06
C ALA A 8 29.91 43.09 -13.81
N LEU A 9 29.40 42.73 -12.62
CA LEU A 9 30.02 42.58 -11.26
C LEU A 9 30.69 43.72 -10.43
N SER A 10 30.11 43.90 -9.20
CA SER A 10 30.70 43.89 -7.82
C SER A 10 31.58 45.04 -7.25
N THR A 11 31.40 45.44 -5.96
CA THR A 11 32.13 44.96 -4.74
C THR A 11 31.92 45.80 -3.42
N LEU A 12 31.77 45.11 -2.26
CA LEU A 12 32.37 45.31 -0.88
C LEU A 12 31.70 46.09 0.33
N ALA A 13 31.59 45.34 1.46
CA ALA A 13 31.59 45.51 2.96
C ALA A 13 31.72 46.91 3.67
N VAL A 14 31.24 47.18 4.92
CA VAL A 14 31.61 46.68 6.29
C VAL A 14 30.65 47.27 7.38
N PHE A 15 30.32 46.56 8.50
CA PHE A 15 30.42 47.02 9.92
C PHE A 15 30.08 45.94 11.00
N LEU A 16 30.79 46.02 12.13
CA LEU A 16 30.88 45.12 13.32
C LEU A 16 30.19 45.74 14.56
N LEU A 17 29.58 44.93 15.47
CA LEU A 17 29.85 44.89 16.94
C LEU A 17 28.98 43.90 17.77
N SER A 18 29.69 42.99 18.44
CA SER A 18 29.51 42.04 19.58
C SER A 18 28.92 42.64 20.89
N PHE A 19 28.35 41.97 21.94
CA PHE A 19 28.13 40.56 22.35
C PHE A 19 27.26 40.44 23.66
N PHE A 20 26.76 39.22 23.96
CA PHE A 20 26.23 38.59 25.22
C PHE A 20 24.71 38.52 25.48
N ALA A 21 24.11 37.42 25.94
CA ALA A 21 24.16 35.98 25.65
C ALA A 21 23.04 35.31 26.47
N PHE A 22 22.08 34.65 25.83
CA PHE A 22 21.42 33.45 26.35
C PHE A 22 21.38 32.47 25.17
N GLN A 23 21.98 31.29 25.36
CA GLN A 23 22.16 30.28 24.34
C GLN A 23 20.80 29.72 23.91
N VAL A 24 20.32 30.18 22.77
CA VAL A 24 19.45 29.38 21.89
C VAL A 24 20.39 28.87 20.80
N GLY A 25 20.72 27.58 20.83
CA GLY A 25 21.43 26.97 19.71
C GLY A 25 20.64 27.26 18.43
N PRO A 26 21.31 27.52 17.28
CA PRO A 26 20.55 27.68 16.05
C PRO A 26 19.79 26.38 15.86
N ALA A 27 18.45 26.48 15.79
CA ALA A 27 17.63 25.44 15.21
C ALA A 27 18.27 25.15 13.86
N ARG A 28 19.00 24.05 13.80
CA ARG A 28 19.62 23.57 12.58
C ARG A 28 18.42 23.25 11.72
N ALA A 29 18.15 24.11 10.73
CA ALA A 29 17.20 23.85 9.68
C ALA A 29 17.47 22.40 9.24
N GLN A 30 16.49 21.54 9.48
CA GLN A 30 16.54 20.11 9.23
C GLN A 30 16.90 19.96 7.75
N SER A 31 18.13 19.57 7.44
CA SER A 31 18.57 19.45 6.06
C SER A 31 17.85 18.25 5.45
N ASP A 32 16.82 18.57 4.69
CA ASP A 32 16.11 17.84 3.64
C ASP A 32 16.53 16.37 3.36
N ASN A 33 15.65 15.48 3.84
CA ASN A 33 15.27 14.15 3.35
C ASN A 33 16.30 13.00 3.44
N SER A 34 16.07 12.10 4.40
CA SER A 34 16.72 10.78 4.54
C SER A 34 16.51 9.89 3.29
N LEU A 35 17.35 8.85 3.10
CA LEU A 35 17.20 7.90 1.99
C LEU A 35 15.81 7.27 1.95
N ALA A 36 15.26 6.89 3.11
CA ALA A 36 13.92 6.30 3.22
C ALA A 36 12.82 7.24 2.70
N GLN A 37 12.86 8.53 3.06
CA GLN A 37 11.88 9.52 2.59
C GLN A 37 11.96 9.74 1.07
N ARG A 38 13.18 9.74 0.52
CA ARG A 38 13.40 9.88 -0.92
C ARG A 38 12.83 8.67 -1.68
N ILE A 39 13.09 7.46 -1.18
CA ILE A 39 12.52 6.23 -1.75
C ILE A 39 10.99 6.23 -1.63
N GLN A 40 10.46 6.61 -0.47
CA GLN A 40 9.01 6.68 -0.23
C GLN A 40 8.30 7.56 -1.27
N LYS A 41 8.90 8.72 -1.61
CA LYS A 41 8.37 9.64 -2.62
C LYS A 41 8.32 9.04 -4.04
N VAL A 42 9.22 8.11 -4.35
CA VAL A 42 9.22 7.40 -5.63
C VAL A 42 8.14 6.32 -5.64
N ILE A 43 8.10 5.48 -4.60
CA ILE A 43 7.19 4.32 -4.58
C ILE A 43 5.72 4.71 -4.35
N SER A 44 5.44 5.91 -3.81
CA SER A 44 4.09 6.42 -3.59
C SER A 44 3.44 7.09 -4.82
N ARG A 45 4.10 7.09 -5.99
CA ARG A 45 3.55 7.75 -7.18
C ARG A 45 2.32 6.99 -7.72
N PRO A 46 1.30 7.67 -8.27
CA PRO A 46 0.05 7.04 -8.69
C PRO A 46 0.20 5.88 -9.67
N GLU A 47 1.19 5.94 -10.57
CA GLU A 47 1.51 4.86 -11.52
C GLU A 47 1.95 3.56 -10.84
N PHE A 48 2.32 3.61 -9.57
CA PHE A 48 2.74 2.47 -8.77
C PHE A 48 1.74 2.05 -7.69
N ALA A 49 0.50 2.55 -7.72
CA ALA A 49 -0.51 2.28 -6.70
C ALA A 49 -0.82 0.78 -6.47
N HIS A 50 -0.49 -0.08 -7.45
CA HIS A 50 -0.69 -1.53 -7.41
C HIS A 50 0.61 -2.33 -7.57
N ALA A 51 1.75 -1.65 -7.60
CA ALA A 51 3.04 -2.27 -7.82
C ALA A 51 3.60 -2.87 -6.52
N ASN A 52 4.39 -3.93 -6.65
CA ASN A 52 5.15 -4.49 -5.54
C ASN A 52 6.60 -4.04 -5.66
N PHE A 53 7.14 -3.38 -4.63
CA PHE A 53 8.56 -3.00 -4.55
C PHE A 53 9.33 -3.91 -3.60
N GLY A 54 10.55 -4.28 -4.00
CA GLY A 54 11.56 -4.91 -3.16
C GLY A 54 12.85 -4.13 -3.28
N ILE A 55 13.39 -3.60 -2.19
CA ILE A 55 14.57 -2.72 -2.23
C ILE A 55 15.47 -3.03 -1.04
N GLU A 56 16.77 -3.16 -1.26
CA GLU A 56 17.76 -3.18 -0.21
C GLU A 56 19.00 -2.38 -0.61
N PHE A 57 19.53 -1.59 0.33
CA PHE A 57 20.86 -0.98 0.28
C PHE A 57 21.67 -1.52 1.44
N TYR A 58 22.88 -2.00 1.16
CA TYR A 58 23.79 -2.61 2.12
C TYR A 58 25.14 -1.88 2.06
N SER A 59 25.61 -1.36 3.20
CA SER A 59 26.92 -0.71 3.30
C SER A 59 28.02 -1.75 3.34
N LEU A 60 28.89 -1.70 2.32
CA LEU A 60 30.07 -2.56 2.23
C LEU A 60 31.16 -2.14 3.22
N ASP A 61 31.16 -0.87 3.63
CA ASP A 61 32.14 -0.35 4.59
C ASP A 61 31.81 -0.80 6.03
N THR A 62 30.52 -0.81 6.40
CA THR A 62 30.10 -1.15 7.77
C THR A 62 29.57 -2.57 7.92
N GLY A 63 29.28 -3.27 6.81
CA GLY A 63 28.63 -4.59 6.83
C GLY A 63 27.20 -4.53 7.39
N LYS A 64 26.45 -3.46 7.08
CA LYS A 64 25.10 -3.23 7.61
C LYS A 64 24.12 -2.84 6.52
N VAL A 65 22.87 -3.27 6.68
CA VAL A 65 21.74 -2.77 5.91
C VAL A 65 21.55 -1.27 6.19
N VAL A 66 21.51 -0.47 5.13
CA VAL A 66 21.27 0.98 5.12
C VAL A 66 19.79 1.29 4.90
N TYR A 67 19.10 0.46 4.12
CA TYR A 67 17.67 0.54 3.88
C TYR A 67 17.15 -0.81 3.39
N ALA A 68 15.96 -1.23 3.83
CA ALA A 68 15.30 -2.43 3.32
C ALA A 68 13.77 -2.22 3.22
N LEU A 69 13.18 -2.76 2.16
CA LEU A 69 11.75 -2.83 1.91
C LEU A 69 11.46 -4.16 1.21
N ASN A 70 10.65 -5.04 1.82
CA ASN A 70 10.35 -6.38 1.31
C ASN A 70 11.60 -7.14 0.85
N SER A 71 12.72 -6.98 1.56
CA SER A 71 14.02 -7.46 1.08
C SER A 71 14.14 -8.99 1.06
N ASP A 72 13.31 -9.68 1.83
CA ASP A 72 13.21 -11.14 1.90
C ASP A 72 12.21 -11.73 0.87
N LYS A 73 11.47 -10.90 0.13
CA LYS A 73 10.45 -11.36 -0.81
C LYS A 73 11.05 -11.62 -2.18
N LEU A 74 10.54 -12.64 -2.87
CA LEU A 74 10.95 -13.01 -4.22
C LEU A 74 10.31 -12.09 -5.27
N PHE A 75 11.12 -11.56 -6.18
CA PHE A 75 10.70 -10.74 -7.31
C PHE A 75 11.21 -11.33 -8.61
N VAL A 76 10.40 -11.25 -9.67
CA VAL A 76 10.83 -11.45 -11.06
C VAL A 76 11.99 -10.47 -11.38
N PRO A 77 13.24 -10.96 -11.51
CA PRO A 77 14.43 -10.12 -11.57
C PRO A 77 14.71 -9.61 -12.99
N ALA A 78 14.12 -10.26 -14.01
CA ALA A 78 14.41 -10.04 -15.42
C ALA A 78 15.93 -10.09 -15.68
N SER A 79 16.45 -9.33 -16.66
CA SER A 79 17.89 -9.31 -17.00
C SER A 79 18.88 -8.92 -15.89
N THR A 80 18.44 -8.65 -14.66
CA THR A 80 19.37 -8.61 -13.52
C THR A 80 19.95 -9.99 -13.20
N THR A 81 19.30 -11.08 -13.62
CA THR A 81 19.84 -12.46 -13.58
C THR A 81 21.22 -12.57 -14.21
N LYS A 82 21.50 -11.81 -15.26
CA LYS A 82 22.80 -11.81 -15.92
C LYS A 82 23.96 -11.43 -14.98
N ALA A 83 23.71 -10.64 -13.94
CA ALA A 83 24.72 -10.32 -12.94
C ALA A 83 25.15 -11.56 -12.14
N LEU A 84 24.21 -12.50 -11.90
CA LEU A 84 24.48 -13.79 -11.30
C LEU A 84 25.21 -14.70 -12.29
N THR A 85 24.60 -14.93 -13.46
CA THR A 85 25.13 -15.81 -14.51
C THR A 85 26.55 -15.45 -14.94
N GLU A 86 26.79 -14.19 -15.33
CA GLU A 86 28.11 -13.75 -15.82
C GLU A 86 29.14 -13.67 -14.69
N GLY A 87 28.69 -13.41 -13.46
CA GLY A 87 29.57 -13.54 -12.31
C GLY A 87 30.02 -15.00 -12.15
N THR A 88 29.11 -15.97 -12.19
CA THR A 88 29.45 -17.39 -12.10
C THR A 88 30.40 -17.82 -13.23
N VAL A 89 30.13 -17.41 -14.47
CA VAL A 89 31.00 -17.67 -15.63
C VAL A 89 32.39 -17.10 -15.41
N LEU A 90 32.49 -15.82 -15.01
CA LEU A 90 33.75 -15.16 -14.68
C LEU A 90 34.48 -15.89 -13.55
N ALA A 91 33.78 -16.29 -12.50
CA ALA A 91 34.36 -16.91 -11.34
C ALA A 91 34.92 -18.32 -11.60
N LYS A 92 34.33 -19.05 -12.55
CA LYS A 92 34.69 -20.44 -12.85
C LYS A 92 35.68 -20.58 -14.01
N LEU A 93 35.58 -19.73 -15.04
CA LEU A 93 36.50 -19.74 -16.17
C LEU A 93 37.70 -18.81 -15.95
N GLY A 94 37.51 -17.70 -15.24
CA GLY A 94 38.52 -16.68 -14.96
C GLY A 94 38.56 -15.56 -16.00
N ALA A 95 38.91 -14.35 -15.55
CA ALA A 95 38.92 -13.13 -16.37
C ALA A 95 39.77 -13.23 -17.65
N ASP A 96 40.87 -13.99 -17.59
CA ASP A 96 41.78 -14.20 -18.71
C ASP A 96 41.39 -15.35 -19.63
N TYR A 97 40.30 -16.05 -19.37
CA TYR A 97 39.81 -17.12 -20.24
C TYR A 97 39.61 -16.60 -21.67
N ARG A 98 40.02 -17.41 -22.65
CA ARG A 98 39.87 -17.16 -24.08
C ARG A 98 39.21 -18.35 -24.74
N PHE A 99 38.27 -18.09 -25.63
CA PHE A 99 37.74 -19.12 -26.52
C PHE A 99 38.72 -19.37 -27.66
N HIS A 100 38.86 -20.64 -28.03
CA HIS A 100 39.77 -21.07 -29.07
C HIS A 100 39.00 -21.79 -30.18
N THR A 101 38.56 -21.03 -31.17
CA THR A 101 37.86 -21.55 -32.34
C THR A 101 38.87 -22.07 -33.34
N ARG A 102 39.05 -23.40 -33.38
CA ARG A 102 40.09 -24.08 -34.16
C ARG A 102 39.51 -24.76 -35.39
N VAL A 103 40.33 -24.83 -36.44
CA VAL A 103 40.01 -25.56 -37.66
C VAL A 103 41.00 -26.70 -37.87
N TYR A 104 40.49 -27.91 -38.04
CA TYR A 104 41.27 -29.13 -38.24
C TYR A 104 41.03 -29.76 -39.60
N ARG A 105 42.06 -30.41 -40.15
CA ARG A 105 41.95 -31.29 -41.32
C ARG A 105 41.87 -32.76 -40.89
N THR A 106 41.09 -33.58 -41.61
CA THR A 106 41.00 -35.04 -41.31
C THR A 106 41.91 -35.91 -42.18
N GLY A 107 42.43 -35.37 -43.28
CA GLY A 107 43.28 -36.08 -44.25
C GLY A 107 44.59 -35.33 -44.58
N SER A 108 45.43 -35.90 -45.45
CA SER A 108 46.69 -35.28 -45.88
C SER A 108 46.47 -34.18 -46.92
N VAL A 109 47.38 -33.21 -46.93
CA VAL A 109 47.48 -32.17 -47.97
C VAL A 109 48.58 -32.58 -48.93
N ASP A 110 48.27 -32.69 -50.22
CA ASP A 110 49.29 -33.03 -51.23
C ASP A 110 50.13 -31.82 -51.66
N LYS A 111 51.13 -32.08 -52.50
CA LYS A 111 52.06 -31.04 -53.02
C LYS A 111 51.40 -29.92 -53.82
N HIS A 112 50.14 -30.09 -54.23
CA HIS A 112 49.36 -29.09 -54.97
C HIS A 112 48.38 -28.34 -54.06
N GLY A 113 48.44 -28.57 -52.74
CA GLY A 113 47.55 -27.95 -51.77
C GLY A 113 46.16 -28.56 -51.73
N THR A 114 45.99 -29.79 -52.22
CA THR A 114 44.70 -30.49 -52.16
C THR A 114 44.59 -31.30 -50.87
N LEU A 115 43.63 -30.97 -50.03
CA LEU A 115 43.24 -31.73 -48.84
C LEU A 115 42.38 -32.94 -49.23
N LYS A 116 42.91 -34.14 -49.00
CA LYS A 116 42.23 -35.44 -49.17
C LYS A 116 41.43 -35.82 -47.92
N GLY A 117 40.51 -34.97 -47.52
CA GLY A 117 39.70 -35.15 -46.32
C GLY A 117 38.78 -33.97 -46.07
N ASP A 118 38.14 -33.99 -44.91
CA ASP A 118 37.24 -32.94 -44.42
C ASP A 118 38.03 -31.84 -43.72
N LEU A 119 37.42 -30.66 -43.66
CA LEU A 119 37.81 -29.53 -42.84
C LEU A 119 36.74 -29.35 -41.75
N ILE A 120 37.15 -29.28 -40.49
CA ILE A 120 36.24 -29.20 -39.34
C ILE A 120 36.55 -27.92 -38.55
N LEU A 121 35.59 -27.00 -38.49
CA LEU A 121 35.62 -25.85 -37.58
C LEU A 121 34.96 -26.27 -36.27
N VAL A 122 35.71 -26.21 -35.17
CA VAL A 122 35.22 -26.59 -33.84
C VAL A 122 34.59 -25.39 -33.16
N ALA A 123 33.29 -25.49 -32.89
CA ALA A 123 32.51 -24.47 -32.22
C ALA A 123 32.86 -24.45 -30.73
N SER A 124 33.67 -23.47 -30.34
CA SER A 124 34.25 -23.42 -29.00
C SER A 124 33.36 -22.76 -27.95
N GLY A 125 32.18 -22.27 -28.33
CA GLY A 125 31.32 -21.45 -27.48
C GLY A 125 31.59 -19.95 -27.57
N ASP A 126 32.49 -19.52 -28.46
CA ASP A 126 32.87 -18.11 -28.65
C ASP A 126 31.67 -17.24 -29.07
N PRO A 127 31.26 -16.26 -28.24
CA PRO A 127 30.14 -15.37 -28.56
C PRO A 127 30.51 -14.26 -29.56
N ASN A 128 31.80 -14.05 -29.86
CA ASN A 128 32.28 -12.90 -30.65
C ASN A 128 32.90 -13.27 -31.99
N LEU A 129 32.38 -14.27 -32.71
CA LEU A 129 32.70 -14.42 -34.14
C LEU A 129 31.95 -13.35 -34.94
N SER A 130 32.29 -12.08 -34.71
CA SER A 130 31.59 -10.89 -35.17
C SER A 130 32.57 -9.74 -35.44
N ASN A 131 32.03 -8.57 -35.78
CA ASN A 131 32.78 -7.32 -35.91
C ASN A 131 32.90 -6.53 -34.60
N ARG A 132 32.58 -7.13 -33.45
CA ARG A 132 32.79 -6.50 -32.13
C ARG A 132 34.28 -6.32 -31.83
N ILE A 133 35.13 -7.23 -32.27
CA ILE A 133 36.57 -7.25 -31.95
C ILE A 133 37.27 -6.02 -32.52
N GLN A 134 37.85 -5.21 -31.63
CA GLN A 134 38.62 -4.02 -31.98
C GLN A 134 40.13 -4.34 -32.11
N PRO A 135 40.91 -3.53 -32.84
CA PRO A 135 42.35 -3.74 -33.02
C PRO A 135 43.18 -3.76 -31.72
N ASP A 136 42.69 -3.13 -30.66
CA ASP A 136 43.33 -3.09 -29.34
C ASP A 136 42.97 -4.28 -28.44
N GLY A 137 42.16 -5.23 -28.96
CA GLY A 137 41.71 -6.41 -28.23
C GLY A 137 40.49 -6.19 -27.34
N THR A 138 39.87 -5.00 -27.36
CA THR A 138 38.58 -4.74 -26.71
C THR A 138 37.41 -5.18 -27.58
N LEU A 139 36.21 -5.22 -26.99
CA LEU A 139 34.96 -5.49 -27.71
C LEU A 139 34.11 -4.22 -27.81
N ALA A 140 33.65 -3.90 -29.01
CA ALA A 140 32.72 -2.81 -29.25
C ALA A 140 31.30 -3.17 -28.81
N PHE A 141 30.67 -2.21 -28.16
CA PHE A 141 29.24 -2.23 -27.86
C PHE A 141 28.67 -0.82 -28.02
N VAL A 142 27.36 -0.74 -28.19
CA VAL A 142 26.59 0.50 -28.23
C VAL A 142 25.42 0.38 -27.25
N ASP A 143 24.86 1.50 -26.81
CA ASP A 143 23.78 1.51 -25.82
C ASP A 143 22.49 0.83 -26.33
N GLU A 144 22.24 0.91 -27.64
CA GLU A 144 21.15 0.24 -28.36
C GLU A 144 21.72 -0.75 -29.36
N ASP A 145 21.77 -2.02 -28.96
CA ASP A 145 22.47 -3.06 -29.72
C ASP A 145 21.60 -3.67 -30.83
N HIS A 146 22.27 -4.07 -31.91
CA HIS A 146 21.64 -4.65 -33.09
C HIS A 146 20.81 -5.90 -32.77
N SER A 147 21.19 -6.70 -31.75
CA SER A 147 20.43 -7.87 -31.32
C SER A 147 18.96 -7.57 -30.97
N TYR A 148 18.67 -6.32 -30.59
CA TYR A 148 17.32 -5.82 -30.23
C TYR A 148 16.74 -4.85 -31.27
N GLY A 149 17.23 -4.90 -32.51
CA GLY A 149 16.80 -4.01 -33.58
C GLY A 149 17.48 -2.64 -33.57
N GLY A 150 18.55 -2.46 -32.78
CA GLY A 150 19.42 -1.28 -32.84
C GLY A 150 20.28 -1.22 -34.11
N PRO A 151 21.07 -0.15 -34.30
CA PRO A 151 21.99 -0.04 -35.43
C PRO A 151 23.04 -1.15 -35.42
N ALA A 152 23.33 -1.69 -36.61
CA ALA A 152 24.44 -2.63 -36.81
C ALA A 152 25.78 -1.99 -36.41
N LEU A 153 26.66 -2.79 -35.81
CA LEU A 153 28.01 -2.34 -35.51
C LEU A 153 28.79 -2.04 -36.80
N PRO A 154 29.67 -1.01 -36.80
CA PRO A 154 30.55 -0.75 -37.92
C PRO A 154 31.48 -1.94 -38.21
N GLY A 155 31.73 -2.24 -39.48
CA GLY A 155 32.65 -3.29 -39.90
C GLY A 155 31.97 -4.46 -40.61
N ASP A 156 32.72 -5.55 -40.77
CA ASP A 156 32.29 -6.76 -41.47
C ASP A 156 31.97 -7.87 -40.46
N PRO A 157 30.70 -8.24 -40.26
CA PRO A 157 30.31 -9.26 -39.29
C PRO A 157 30.96 -10.64 -39.51
N LEU A 158 31.49 -10.90 -40.71
CA LEU A 158 32.18 -12.15 -41.04
C LEU A 158 33.71 -12.02 -40.98
N ALA A 159 34.26 -10.96 -40.41
CA ALA A 159 35.71 -10.71 -40.38
C ALA A 159 36.50 -11.91 -39.83
N VAL A 160 36.12 -12.42 -38.66
CA VAL A 160 36.77 -13.58 -38.03
C VAL A 160 36.72 -14.83 -38.91
N ILE A 161 35.55 -15.12 -39.50
CA ILE A 161 35.36 -16.27 -40.39
C ILE A 161 36.22 -16.15 -41.66
N LYS A 162 36.32 -14.93 -42.21
CA LYS A 162 37.18 -14.63 -43.37
C LYS A 162 38.66 -14.74 -43.02
N GLU A 163 39.07 -14.37 -41.82
CA GLU A 163 40.45 -14.54 -41.35
C GLU A 163 40.83 -16.00 -41.18
N LEU A 164 39.96 -16.83 -40.59
CA LEU A 164 40.15 -18.28 -40.51
C LEU A 164 40.33 -18.89 -41.91
N ALA A 165 39.46 -18.52 -42.86
CA ALA A 165 39.54 -18.98 -44.25
C ALA A 165 40.84 -18.55 -44.95
N LYS A 166 41.28 -17.30 -44.77
CA LYS A 166 42.57 -16.81 -45.28
C LYS A 166 43.74 -17.57 -44.67
N GLY A 167 43.71 -17.84 -43.35
CA GLY A 167 44.73 -18.61 -42.65
C GLY A 167 44.92 -20.01 -43.23
N ILE A 168 43.83 -20.66 -43.61
CA ILE A 168 43.85 -21.99 -44.25
C ILE A 168 44.53 -21.94 -45.62
N ALA A 169 44.22 -20.92 -46.43
CA ALA A 169 44.88 -20.71 -47.72
C ALA A 169 46.38 -20.44 -47.54
N VAL A 170 46.78 -19.66 -46.53
CA VAL A 170 48.17 -19.38 -46.18
C VAL A 170 48.92 -20.64 -45.72
N LYS A 171 48.23 -21.60 -45.09
CA LYS A 171 48.79 -22.93 -44.76
C LYS A 171 48.90 -23.88 -45.96
N GLY A 172 48.65 -23.38 -47.18
CA GLY A 172 48.85 -24.12 -48.43
C GLY A 172 47.69 -25.03 -48.82
N ILE A 173 46.50 -24.87 -48.23
CA ILE A 173 45.30 -25.60 -48.65
C ILE A 173 44.55 -24.73 -49.67
N HIS A 174 44.57 -25.15 -50.93
CA HIS A 174 43.90 -24.46 -52.04
C HIS A 174 42.72 -25.24 -52.61
N LYS A 175 42.57 -26.52 -52.22
CA LYS A 175 41.46 -27.37 -52.66
C LYS A 175 41.06 -28.36 -51.57
N ILE A 176 39.76 -28.57 -51.37
CA ILE A 176 39.21 -29.51 -50.39
C ILE A 176 38.35 -30.55 -51.12
N GLN A 177 38.74 -31.83 -51.02
CA GLN A 177 37.97 -32.95 -51.60
C GLN A 177 36.81 -33.40 -50.71
N GLY A 178 37.00 -33.36 -49.39
CA GLY A 178 35.96 -33.70 -48.41
C GLY A 178 35.03 -32.53 -48.11
N ARG A 179 34.27 -32.66 -47.02
CA ARG A 179 33.26 -31.71 -46.53
C ARG A 179 33.88 -30.60 -45.70
N VAL A 180 33.15 -29.50 -45.58
CA VAL A 180 33.38 -28.46 -44.56
C VAL A 180 32.32 -28.68 -43.49
N LEU A 181 32.75 -28.92 -42.26
CA LEU A 181 31.89 -29.32 -41.15
C LEU A 181 32.04 -28.33 -39.98
N ILE A 182 30.94 -28.11 -39.26
CA ILE A 182 30.92 -27.35 -38.01
C ILE A 182 30.67 -28.35 -36.88
N ASP A 183 31.64 -28.51 -36.00
CA ASP A 183 31.54 -29.38 -34.83
C ASP A 183 30.92 -28.60 -33.67
N THR A 184 29.65 -28.85 -33.39
CA THR A 184 28.89 -28.30 -32.26
C THR A 184 28.73 -29.31 -31.11
N SER A 185 29.68 -30.24 -30.96
CA SER A 185 29.66 -31.24 -29.88
C SER A 185 29.79 -30.65 -28.47
N LEU A 186 30.19 -29.38 -28.33
CA LEU A 186 30.15 -28.67 -27.04
C LEU A 186 28.71 -28.54 -26.54
N PHE A 187 27.82 -28.04 -27.41
CA PHE A 187 26.36 -28.19 -27.34
C PHE A 187 25.74 -27.78 -28.70
N PRO A 188 24.74 -28.53 -29.20
CA PRO A 188 24.16 -28.30 -30.53
C PRO A 188 23.24 -27.08 -30.58
N ASP A 189 22.71 -26.78 -31.78
CA ASP A 189 21.59 -25.84 -31.94
C ASP A 189 20.43 -26.27 -31.03
N GLY A 190 20.08 -25.43 -30.05
CA GLY A 190 19.17 -25.74 -28.96
C GLY A 190 17.88 -24.89 -28.98
N PRO A 191 17.25 -24.67 -27.81
CA PRO A 191 16.08 -23.82 -27.73
C PRO A 191 16.41 -22.37 -28.11
N ARG A 192 15.36 -21.62 -28.44
CA ARG A 192 15.49 -20.18 -28.69
C ARG A 192 15.58 -19.44 -27.36
N GLU A 193 16.46 -18.44 -27.32
CA GLU A 193 16.62 -17.55 -26.18
C GLU A 193 15.38 -16.66 -26.00
N GLY A 194 14.94 -16.52 -24.74
CA GLY A 194 13.79 -15.73 -24.32
C GLY A 194 14.02 -14.21 -24.38
N GLY A 195 13.86 -13.61 -25.55
CA GLY A 195 13.86 -12.15 -25.71
C GLY A 195 14.24 -11.70 -27.11
N THR A 196 15.37 -12.20 -27.63
CA THR A 196 15.80 -11.98 -29.02
C THR A 196 15.26 -13.06 -29.96
N ASN A 197 14.75 -14.17 -29.41
CA ASN A 197 14.21 -15.31 -30.15
C ASN A 197 15.25 -15.95 -31.10
N VAL A 198 16.54 -15.78 -30.83
CA VAL A 198 17.64 -16.41 -31.57
C VAL A 198 17.91 -17.81 -31.05
N VAL A 199 18.42 -18.70 -31.90
CA VAL A 199 18.76 -20.07 -31.52
C VAL A 199 20.08 -20.08 -30.74
N MET A 200 20.07 -20.68 -29.54
CA MET A 200 21.30 -20.90 -28.78
C MET A 200 22.12 -22.03 -29.40
N SER A 201 23.43 -21.85 -29.53
CA SER A 201 24.33 -22.83 -30.14
C SER A 201 25.77 -22.55 -29.73
N SER A 202 26.62 -23.57 -29.66
CA SER A 202 28.06 -23.40 -29.39
C SER A 202 28.82 -22.65 -30.50
N ILE A 203 28.17 -22.44 -31.66
CA ILE A 203 28.65 -21.57 -32.73
C ILE A 203 27.77 -20.31 -32.81
N MET A 204 28.39 -19.15 -32.67
CA MET A 204 27.71 -17.87 -32.74
C MET A 204 28.43 -16.94 -33.71
N ILE A 205 27.74 -16.48 -34.74
CA ILE A 205 28.29 -15.54 -35.72
C ILE A 205 27.36 -14.33 -35.76
N ASN A 206 27.90 -13.14 -35.48
CA ASN A 206 27.14 -11.90 -35.41
C ASN A 206 25.88 -12.02 -34.55
N ASP A 207 26.02 -12.55 -33.32
CA ASP A 207 24.93 -12.77 -32.37
C ASP A 207 23.76 -13.61 -32.92
N ASN A 208 24.05 -14.45 -33.92
CA ASN A 208 23.09 -15.27 -34.65
C ASN A 208 21.95 -14.45 -35.30
N VAL A 209 22.24 -13.23 -35.73
CA VAL A 209 21.32 -12.37 -36.48
C VAL A 209 21.90 -11.89 -37.81
N ILE A 210 21.00 -11.59 -38.75
CA ILE A 210 21.29 -10.78 -39.93
C ILE A 210 20.71 -9.39 -39.71
N ASP A 211 21.55 -8.39 -39.78
CA ASP A 211 21.19 -6.98 -39.69
C ASP A 211 20.52 -6.51 -40.98
N LEU A 212 19.47 -5.72 -40.82
CA LEU A 212 18.71 -5.10 -41.87
C LEU A 212 18.72 -3.58 -41.69
N LEU A 213 18.88 -2.84 -42.79
CA LEU A 213 18.63 -1.40 -42.83
C LEU A 213 17.62 -1.10 -43.93
N ALA A 214 16.40 -0.79 -43.52
CA ALA A 214 15.27 -0.53 -44.40
C ALA A 214 15.11 0.99 -44.61
N SER A 215 15.04 1.46 -45.85
CA SER A 215 14.81 2.90 -46.15
C SER A 215 13.53 3.10 -46.96
N PRO A 216 12.64 4.03 -46.56
CA PRO A 216 11.38 4.26 -47.27
C PRO A 216 11.61 4.75 -48.69
N GLY A 217 10.64 4.47 -49.56
CA GLY A 217 10.57 5.05 -50.90
C GLY A 217 10.17 6.53 -50.87
N ALA A 218 10.17 7.17 -52.05
CA ALA A 218 9.90 8.59 -52.15
C ALA A 218 8.42 8.95 -51.97
N LYS A 219 7.50 8.00 -52.25
CA LYS A 219 6.05 8.17 -52.21
C LYS A 219 5.38 7.00 -51.50
N GLU A 220 4.13 7.22 -51.08
CA GLU A 220 3.28 6.15 -50.56
C GLU A 220 3.20 4.99 -51.57
N ARG A 221 3.23 3.75 -51.05
CA ARG A 221 3.24 2.48 -51.77
C ARG A 221 4.50 2.16 -52.57
N ASP A 222 5.47 3.07 -52.63
CA ASP A 222 6.78 2.75 -53.18
C ASP A 222 7.42 1.60 -52.37
N PRO A 223 8.17 0.71 -53.02
CA PRO A 223 8.88 -0.35 -52.32
C PRO A 223 9.93 0.23 -51.36
N VAL A 224 10.05 -0.36 -50.18
CA VAL A 224 11.12 -0.03 -49.22
C VAL A 224 12.42 -0.67 -49.70
N SER A 225 13.52 0.08 -49.72
CA SER A 225 14.84 -0.47 -50.05
C SER A 225 15.44 -1.18 -48.83
N LEU A 226 16.11 -2.31 -49.04
CA LEU A 226 16.65 -3.15 -47.97
C LEU A 226 18.15 -3.40 -48.20
N LYS A 227 18.96 -3.08 -47.19
CA LYS A 227 20.36 -3.51 -47.11
C LYS A 227 20.49 -4.56 -46.01
N THR A 228 21.33 -5.57 -46.22
CA THR A 228 21.55 -6.64 -45.24
C THR A 228 23.03 -6.78 -44.90
N SER A 229 23.33 -7.13 -43.65
CA SER A 229 24.70 -7.38 -43.17
C SER A 229 24.68 -8.53 -42.15
N PRO A 230 25.50 -9.58 -42.31
CA PRO A 230 26.36 -9.83 -43.44
C PRO A 230 25.57 -10.21 -44.71
N GLN A 231 26.21 -10.03 -45.86
CA GLN A 231 25.75 -10.66 -47.11
C GLN A 231 26.07 -12.16 -47.03
N THR A 232 25.07 -13.01 -47.23
CA THR A 232 25.19 -14.46 -47.10
C THR A 232 24.37 -15.18 -48.16
N SER A 233 24.86 -16.33 -48.63
CA SER A 233 24.09 -17.22 -49.50
C SER A 233 23.09 -18.10 -48.72
N TYR A 234 23.15 -18.10 -47.38
CA TYR A 234 22.28 -18.90 -46.52
C TYR A 234 20.84 -18.38 -46.46
N ILE A 235 20.62 -17.05 -46.49
CA ILE A 235 19.29 -16.46 -46.43
C ILE A 235 19.00 -15.68 -47.71
N LYS A 236 17.84 -15.98 -48.32
CA LYS A 236 17.28 -15.22 -49.42
C LYS A 236 16.10 -14.39 -48.93
N PHE A 237 16.22 -13.08 -48.95
CA PHE A 237 15.13 -12.18 -48.58
C PHE A 237 14.14 -11.95 -49.72
N VAL A 238 12.85 -12.08 -49.41
CA VAL A 238 11.72 -11.65 -50.24
C VAL A 238 11.15 -10.39 -49.59
N ASN A 239 11.58 -9.24 -50.10
CA ASN A 239 11.17 -7.94 -49.59
C ASN A 239 9.76 -7.58 -50.11
N ARG A 240 8.77 -7.54 -49.22
CA ARG A 240 7.40 -7.05 -49.49
C ARG A 240 7.05 -5.85 -48.60
N LEU A 241 8.06 -5.15 -48.09
CA LEU A 241 7.88 -3.92 -47.32
C LEU A 241 7.44 -2.78 -48.26
N THR A 242 6.52 -1.95 -47.78
CA THR A 242 5.95 -0.84 -48.57
C THR A 242 6.06 0.49 -47.82
N THR A 243 6.06 1.59 -48.56
CA THR A 243 6.14 2.91 -47.95
C THR A 243 4.74 3.38 -47.56
N SER A 244 4.51 3.72 -46.29
CA SER A 244 3.22 4.25 -45.79
C SER A 244 3.18 5.79 -45.84
N PRO A 245 2.01 6.42 -45.63
CA PRO A 245 1.92 7.87 -45.49
C PRO A 245 2.81 8.41 -44.36
N ALA A 246 3.21 9.69 -44.48
CA ALA A 246 3.92 10.40 -43.42
C ALA A 246 3.06 10.48 -42.14
N GLY A 247 3.69 10.36 -40.97
CA GLY A 247 3.02 10.38 -39.66
C GLY A 247 2.61 9.00 -39.12
N ASN A 248 2.62 7.94 -39.92
CA ASN A 248 2.46 6.56 -39.43
C ASN A 248 3.71 6.11 -38.66
N LYS A 249 3.55 5.19 -37.69
CA LYS A 249 4.69 4.51 -37.06
C LYS A 249 5.28 3.47 -38.03
N PRO A 250 6.61 3.32 -38.11
CA PRO A 250 7.23 2.20 -38.82
C PRO A 250 6.74 0.85 -38.27
N SER A 251 6.61 -0.15 -39.14
CA SER A 251 6.25 -1.51 -38.77
C SER A 251 7.05 -2.55 -39.54
N PHE A 252 7.50 -3.57 -38.82
CA PHE A 252 8.00 -4.83 -39.36
C PHE A 252 7.15 -5.95 -38.79
N ASP A 253 6.43 -6.68 -39.62
CA ASP A 253 5.66 -7.83 -39.17
C ASP A 253 6.62 -9.02 -38.91
N PRO A 254 6.21 -10.01 -38.09
CA PRO A 254 7.01 -11.21 -37.87
C PRO A 254 7.43 -11.87 -39.20
N PRO A 255 8.73 -12.15 -39.41
CA PRO A 255 9.24 -12.66 -40.67
C PRO A 255 8.68 -14.05 -40.99
N GLY A 256 8.25 -14.24 -42.23
CA GLY A 256 7.78 -15.53 -42.74
C GLY A 256 8.95 -16.40 -43.20
N PHE A 257 9.18 -17.54 -42.56
CA PHE A 257 10.23 -18.48 -42.92
C PHE A 257 9.70 -19.61 -43.80
N ALA A 258 10.28 -19.78 -44.99
CA ALA A 258 10.14 -20.99 -45.79
C ALA A 258 11.48 -21.73 -45.73
N THR A 259 11.53 -22.76 -44.87
CA THR A 259 12.73 -23.56 -44.63
C THR A 259 12.89 -24.63 -45.70
N ASN A 260 14.10 -24.74 -46.23
CA ASN A 260 14.56 -25.95 -46.91
C ASN A 260 15.41 -26.72 -45.89
N LYS A 261 15.09 -27.99 -45.65
CA LYS A 261 15.66 -28.80 -44.55
C LYS A 261 17.20 -28.84 -44.57
N ASP A 262 17.81 -28.68 -45.76
CA ASP A 262 19.26 -28.82 -45.96
C ASP A 262 19.87 -27.69 -46.82
N GLY A 263 19.18 -26.54 -46.98
CA GLY A 263 19.59 -25.49 -47.93
C GLY A 263 19.24 -24.07 -47.52
N PRO A 264 19.41 -23.09 -48.42
CA PRO A 264 19.13 -21.69 -48.14
C PRO A 264 17.69 -21.48 -47.66
N VAL A 265 17.52 -20.61 -46.67
CA VAL A 265 16.22 -20.24 -46.11
C VAL A 265 15.67 -19.04 -46.86
N THR A 266 14.40 -19.11 -47.28
CA THR A 266 13.71 -17.94 -47.81
C THR A 266 13.00 -17.20 -46.68
N VAL A 267 13.30 -15.92 -46.50
CA VAL A 267 12.70 -15.06 -45.47
C VAL A 267 11.87 -13.99 -46.15
N THR A 268 10.56 -13.98 -45.89
CA THR A 268 9.65 -12.96 -46.39
C THR A 268 9.45 -11.87 -45.34
N LEU A 269 9.70 -10.62 -45.73
CA LEU A 269 9.53 -9.45 -44.88
C LEU A 269 8.30 -8.64 -45.32
N THR A 270 7.40 -8.35 -44.39
CA THR A 270 6.21 -7.49 -44.59
C THR A 270 6.15 -6.41 -43.51
N GLY A 271 5.35 -5.37 -43.76
CA GLY A 271 5.28 -4.17 -42.93
C GLY A 271 5.38 -2.90 -43.76
N SER A 272 5.59 -1.76 -43.08
CA SER A 272 5.66 -0.47 -43.77
C SER A 272 6.50 0.58 -43.07
N LEU A 273 7.13 1.47 -43.85
CA LEU A 273 7.88 2.62 -43.34
C LEU A 273 7.25 3.93 -43.86
N PRO A 274 7.08 4.96 -43.02
CA PRO A 274 6.47 6.22 -43.46
C PRO A 274 7.41 7.02 -44.37
N VAL A 275 6.83 7.67 -45.39
CA VAL A 275 7.57 8.61 -46.27
C VAL A 275 8.33 9.63 -45.41
N GLY A 276 9.61 9.83 -45.73
CA GLY A 276 10.46 10.82 -45.07
C GLY A 276 11.04 10.40 -43.72
N SER A 277 10.76 9.18 -43.22
CA SER A 277 11.45 8.66 -42.04
C SER A 277 12.91 8.33 -42.32
N ALA A 278 13.73 8.41 -41.26
CA ALA A 278 15.09 7.89 -41.30
C ALA A 278 15.11 6.38 -41.58
N PRO A 279 16.19 5.84 -42.17
CA PRO A 279 16.35 4.40 -42.30
C PRO A 279 16.14 3.68 -40.97
N GLN A 280 15.34 2.62 -40.98
CA GLN A 280 14.98 1.86 -39.79
C GLN A 280 15.85 0.59 -39.72
N PRO A 281 16.62 0.40 -38.63
CA PRO A 281 17.28 -0.86 -38.37
C PRO A 281 16.26 -1.95 -37.99
N ALA A 282 16.58 -3.19 -38.33
CA ALA A 282 15.86 -4.37 -37.90
C ALA A 282 16.81 -5.58 -37.95
N THR A 283 16.42 -6.71 -37.36
CA THR A 283 17.20 -7.95 -37.43
C THR A 283 16.33 -9.15 -37.78
N VAL A 284 16.95 -10.17 -38.34
CA VAL A 284 16.35 -11.49 -38.54
C VAL A 284 17.23 -12.54 -37.87
N ALA A 285 16.64 -13.25 -36.91
CA ALA A 285 17.27 -14.37 -36.26
C ALA A 285 17.60 -15.48 -37.27
N VAL A 286 18.81 -16.00 -37.20
CA VAL A 286 19.29 -17.12 -38.01
C VAL A 286 18.56 -18.41 -37.58
N PRO A 287 17.91 -19.15 -38.50
CA PRO A 287 17.14 -20.35 -38.13
C PRO A 287 17.98 -21.55 -37.66
N SER A 288 19.20 -21.71 -38.17
CA SER A 288 20.18 -22.70 -37.69
C SER A 288 21.58 -22.07 -37.71
N PRO A 289 22.11 -21.69 -36.54
CA PRO A 289 23.48 -21.19 -36.39
C PRO A 289 24.53 -22.13 -37.00
N THR A 290 24.38 -23.44 -36.79
CA THR A 290 25.29 -24.44 -37.37
C THR A 290 25.33 -24.37 -38.91
N LYS A 291 24.16 -24.29 -39.57
CA LYS A 291 24.09 -24.22 -41.04
C LYS A 291 24.48 -22.88 -41.61
N PHE A 292 24.19 -21.81 -40.88
CA PHE A 292 24.68 -20.49 -41.23
C PHE A 292 26.21 -20.46 -41.20
N ALA A 293 26.83 -20.95 -40.12
CA ALA A 293 28.28 -21.05 -39.98
C ALA A 293 28.92 -21.91 -41.08
N GLU A 294 28.35 -23.08 -41.39
CA GLU A 294 28.81 -23.92 -42.51
C GLU A 294 28.82 -23.13 -43.82
N THR A 295 27.72 -22.42 -44.11
CA THR A 295 27.53 -21.69 -45.36
C THR A 295 28.51 -20.52 -45.47
N VAL A 296 28.56 -19.64 -44.47
CA VAL A 296 29.43 -18.45 -44.52
C VAL A 296 30.90 -18.81 -44.46
N PHE A 297 31.27 -19.93 -43.82
CA PHE A 297 32.65 -20.40 -43.83
C PHE A 297 33.05 -20.97 -45.20
N ARG A 298 32.16 -21.70 -45.88
CA ARG A 298 32.38 -22.13 -47.27
C ARG A 298 32.49 -20.95 -48.24
N ASP A 299 31.65 -19.93 -48.06
CA ASP A 299 31.71 -18.70 -48.84
C ASP A 299 33.04 -17.96 -48.61
N ALA A 300 33.48 -17.86 -47.36
CA ALA A 300 34.75 -17.26 -46.99
C ALA A 300 35.97 -18.03 -47.55
N LEU A 301 35.96 -19.36 -47.51
CA LEU A 301 36.99 -20.22 -48.11
C LEU A 301 37.08 -20.01 -49.63
N THR A 302 35.93 -19.96 -50.31
CA THR A 302 35.88 -19.70 -51.75
C THR A 302 36.42 -18.31 -52.07
N ALA A 303 36.05 -17.29 -51.29
CA ALA A 303 36.57 -15.93 -51.43
C ALA A 303 38.08 -15.82 -51.14
N ALA A 304 38.63 -16.70 -50.29
CA ALA A 304 40.06 -16.82 -50.05
C ALA A 304 40.80 -17.65 -51.12
N GLY A 305 40.11 -18.12 -52.17
CA GLY A 305 40.69 -18.87 -53.28
C GLY A 305 40.81 -20.37 -53.04
N VAL A 306 40.07 -20.94 -52.07
CA VAL A 306 40.04 -22.38 -51.78
C VAL A 306 38.88 -23.04 -52.53
N GLU A 307 39.17 -23.95 -53.46
CA GLU A 307 38.14 -24.72 -54.19
C GLU A 307 37.55 -25.84 -53.31
N ILE A 308 36.23 -25.91 -53.17
CA ILE A 308 35.54 -26.95 -52.40
C ILE A 308 34.79 -27.88 -53.36
N GLN A 309 35.19 -29.15 -53.46
CA GLN A 309 34.57 -30.10 -54.39
C GLN A 309 33.27 -30.70 -53.88
N SER A 310 33.16 -30.94 -52.57
CA SER A 310 31.96 -31.51 -51.97
C SER A 310 30.83 -30.49 -51.95
N ARG A 311 29.58 -30.96 -52.11
CA ARG A 311 28.40 -30.15 -51.82
C ARG A 311 28.11 -30.15 -50.32
N SER A 312 27.41 -29.12 -49.83
CA SER A 312 26.82 -29.19 -48.49
C SER A 312 25.85 -30.37 -48.41
N GLY A 313 25.76 -30.99 -47.24
CA GLY A 313 24.86 -32.10 -46.96
C GLY A 313 24.38 -32.04 -45.51
N PRO A 314 23.62 -33.03 -45.03
CA PRO A 314 23.15 -33.06 -43.65
C PRO A 314 24.30 -32.94 -42.65
N ALA A 315 24.10 -32.14 -41.60
CA ALA A 315 25.10 -31.99 -40.55
C ALA A 315 25.32 -33.33 -39.83
N PRO A 316 26.58 -33.77 -39.59
CA PRO A 316 26.83 -34.91 -38.72
C PRO A 316 26.31 -34.61 -37.30
N THR A 317 25.71 -35.61 -36.66
CA THR A 317 25.22 -35.49 -35.28
C THR A 317 26.20 -36.03 -34.24
N ASP A 318 27.27 -36.70 -34.67
CA ASP A 318 28.30 -37.28 -33.80
C ASP A 318 29.70 -37.00 -34.37
N PHE A 319 30.50 -36.28 -33.57
CA PHE A 319 31.89 -35.92 -33.88
C PHE A 319 32.92 -36.75 -33.10
N SER A 320 32.48 -37.70 -32.26
CA SER A 320 33.36 -38.52 -31.42
C SER A 320 34.47 -39.21 -32.21
N GLY A 321 34.16 -39.68 -33.43
CA GLY A 321 35.12 -40.30 -34.35
C GLY A 321 36.22 -39.37 -34.90
N PHE A 322 36.04 -38.05 -34.83
CA PHE A 322 37.00 -37.05 -35.29
C PHE A 322 37.93 -36.54 -34.19
N THR A 323 37.57 -36.67 -32.92
CA THR A 323 38.33 -36.13 -31.76
C THR A 323 39.81 -36.52 -31.77
N ARG A 324 40.14 -37.76 -32.17
CA ARG A 324 41.54 -38.25 -32.33
C ARG A 324 42.37 -37.46 -33.34
N LEU A 325 41.72 -36.69 -34.22
CA LEU A 325 42.36 -35.88 -35.26
C LEU A 325 42.62 -34.44 -34.80
N TYR A 326 42.08 -34.02 -33.65
CA TYR A 326 42.26 -32.68 -33.08
C TYR A 326 43.63 -32.55 -32.43
N THR A 327 44.67 -32.49 -33.26
CA THR A 327 46.07 -32.39 -32.84
C THR A 327 46.72 -31.15 -33.46
N ALA A 328 47.80 -30.65 -32.84
CA ALA A 328 48.56 -29.52 -33.37
C ALA A 328 49.02 -29.72 -34.83
N GLN A 329 49.30 -30.96 -35.24
CA GLN A 329 49.72 -31.31 -36.60
C GLN A 329 48.58 -31.17 -37.65
N ASN A 330 47.33 -31.33 -37.21
CA ASN A 330 46.15 -31.24 -38.07
C ASN A 330 45.43 -29.89 -37.96
N GLN A 331 45.82 -29.03 -37.01
CA GLN A 331 45.29 -27.68 -36.89
C GLN A 331 45.81 -26.82 -38.05
N VAL A 332 44.88 -26.21 -38.80
CA VAL A 332 45.20 -25.41 -39.99
C VAL A 332 44.84 -23.94 -39.83
N ALA A 333 43.97 -23.59 -38.89
CA ALA A 333 43.72 -22.21 -38.48
C ALA A 333 43.18 -22.18 -37.05
N GLU A 334 43.29 -21.03 -36.40
CA GLU A 334 42.75 -20.77 -35.07
C GLU A 334 42.41 -19.30 -34.94
N HIS A 335 41.27 -19.03 -34.32
CA HIS A 335 40.90 -17.75 -33.77
C HIS A 335 40.92 -17.88 -32.24
N VAL A 336 41.55 -16.90 -31.59
CA VAL A 336 41.55 -16.74 -30.14
C VAL A 336 40.75 -15.50 -29.83
N SER A 337 39.70 -15.62 -29.03
CA SER A 337 38.82 -14.51 -28.69
C SER A 337 39.58 -13.43 -27.88
N PRO A 338 39.01 -12.23 -27.72
CA PRO A 338 39.31 -11.36 -26.58
C PRO A 338 39.06 -12.03 -25.22
N SER A 339 39.52 -11.39 -24.15
CA SER A 339 39.32 -11.91 -22.79
C SER A 339 37.86 -12.05 -22.43
N LEU A 340 37.56 -13.03 -21.58
CA LEU A 340 36.27 -13.07 -20.90
C LEU A 340 35.97 -11.75 -20.18
N SER A 341 36.99 -11.05 -19.66
CA SER A 341 36.84 -9.72 -19.06
C SER A 341 36.31 -8.63 -20.01
N GLU A 342 36.49 -8.77 -21.33
CA GLU A 342 35.88 -7.91 -22.33
C GLU A 342 34.48 -8.41 -22.70
N GLU A 343 34.29 -9.72 -22.77
CA GLU A 343 33.02 -10.32 -23.15
C GLU A 343 31.91 -10.01 -22.15
N ILE A 344 32.17 -10.18 -20.85
CA ILE A 344 31.17 -9.86 -19.83
C ILE A 344 30.73 -8.39 -19.87
N LYS A 345 31.57 -7.48 -20.41
CA LYS A 345 31.17 -6.07 -20.59
C LYS A 345 30.11 -5.97 -21.67
N VAL A 346 30.26 -6.68 -22.80
CA VAL A 346 29.23 -6.74 -23.84
C VAL A 346 27.95 -7.27 -23.21
N THR A 347 27.99 -8.42 -22.54
CA THR A 347 26.82 -9.05 -21.94
C THR A 347 26.12 -8.14 -20.91
N LEU A 348 26.86 -7.51 -19.99
CA LEU A 348 26.26 -6.70 -18.92
C LEU A 348 25.89 -5.28 -19.35
N LYS A 349 26.71 -4.60 -20.17
CA LYS A 349 26.45 -3.24 -20.69
C LYS A 349 25.26 -3.21 -21.64
N VAL A 350 25.27 -4.10 -22.63
CA VAL A 350 24.21 -4.23 -23.64
C VAL A 350 22.98 -4.93 -23.07
N SER A 351 23.17 -5.74 -22.02
CA SER A 351 22.19 -6.74 -21.59
C SER A 351 22.01 -7.89 -22.60
N GLN A 352 23.07 -8.31 -23.30
CA GLN A 352 23.01 -9.31 -24.37
C GLN A 352 22.47 -10.65 -23.84
N ASN A 353 21.30 -11.04 -24.34
CA ASN A 353 20.58 -12.20 -23.84
C ASN A 353 21.15 -13.56 -24.31
N LEU A 354 21.51 -13.69 -25.58
CA LEU A 354 22.08 -14.92 -26.15
C LEU A 354 23.39 -15.31 -25.43
N HIS A 355 24.25 -14.32 -25.19
CA HIS A 355 25.52 -14.51 -24.47
C HIS A 355 25.26 -15.07 -23.07
N ALA A 356 24.39 -14.40 -22.30
CA ALA A 356 24.04 -14.83 -20.95
C ALA A 356 23.29 -16.18 -20.93
N GLY A 357 22.38 -16.41 -21.87
CA GLY A 357 21.63 -17.66 -21.99
C GLY A 357 22.53 -18.87 -22.26
N MET A 358 23.69 -18.65 -22.90
CA MET A 358 24.70 -19.68 -23.10
C MET A 358 25.59 -19.92 -21.87
N GLY A 359 25.63 -19.00 -20.90
CA GLY A 359 26.45 -19.11 -19.70
C GLY A 359 26.31 -20.46 -18.98
N PRO A 360 25.09 -20.91 -18.61
CA PRO A 360 24.89 -22.22 -18.01
C PRO A 360 25.37 -23.38 -18.88
N TYR A 361 25.12 -23.35 -20.19
CA TYR A 361 25.60 -24.37 -21.12
C TYR A 361 27.13 -24.44 -21.17
N LEU A 362 27.80 -23.28 -21.19
CA LEU A 362 29.26 -23.18 -21.17
C LEU A 362 29.83 -23.70 -19.86
N LEU A 363 29.21 -23.39 -18.72
CA LEU A 363 29.62 -23.93 -17.42
C LEU A 363 29.50 -25.45 -17.39
N GLY A 364 28.39 -26.03 -17.84
CA GLY A 364 28.23 -27.48 -17.87
C GLY A 364 29.24 -28.16 -18.81
N ALA A 365 29.42 -27.60 -20.00
CA ALA A 365 30.30 -28.20 -21.00
C ALA A 365 31.80 -28.01 -20.68
N LEU A 366 32.23 -26.84 -20.21
CA LEU A 366 33.63 -26.47 -20.03
C LEU A 366 34.14 -26.70 -18.60
N VAL A 367 33.27 -26.58 -17.59
CA VAL A 367 33.67 -26.71 -16.17
C VAL A 367 33.27 -28.09 -15.64
N ALA A 368 32.01 -28.51 -15.84
CA ALA A 368 31.55 -29.83 -15.42
C ALA A 368 31.96 -30.96 -16.39
N ASN A 369 32.41 -30.62 -17.60
CA ASN A 369 32.74 -31.57 -18.66
C ASN A 369 31.56 -32.48 -19.06
N ASP A 370 30.31 -31.98 -18.98
CA ASP A 370 29.11 -32.67 -19.44
C ASP A 370 28.52 -32.01 -20.69
N THR A 371 28.84 -32.57 -21.86
CA THR A 371 28.28 -32.13 -23.14
C THR A 371 26.97 -32.84 -23.52
N ARG A 372 26.49 -33.78 -22.69
CA ARG A 372 25.21 -34.47 -22.93
C ARG A 372 24.05 -33.74 -22.27
N ASN A 373 24.26 -33.25 -21.05
CA ASN A 373 23.27 -32.44 -20.31
C ASN A 373 23.89 -31.13 -19.80
N PRO A 374 24.43 -30.28 -20.70
CA PRO A 374 25.22 -29.11 -20.32
C PRO A 374 24.44 -28.07 -19.53
N LEU A 375 23.13 -27.93 -19.76
CA LEU A 375 22.30 -26.96 -19.03
C LEU A 375 22.19 -27.32 -17.53
N ASP A 376 21.73 -28.54 -17.24
CA ASP A 376 21.57 -29.01 -15.85
C ASP A 376 22.91 -29.04 -15.12
N ALA A 377 23.96 -29.52 -15.78
CA ALA A 377 25.31 -29.53 -15.22
C ALA A 377 25.83 -28.11 -14.94
N GLY A 378 25.49 -27.14 -15.79
CA GLY A 378 25.81 -25.74 -15.60
C GLY A 378 25.16 -25.13 -14.35
N PHE A 379 23.87 -25.36 -14.17
CA PHE A 379 23.16 -24.89 -12.98
C PHE A 379 23.65 -25.58 -11.70
N LEU A 380 24.12 -26.82 -11.77
CA LEU A 380 24.79 -27.45 -10.62
C LEU A 380 26.12 -26.76 -10.29
N VAL A 381 26.92 -26.38 -11.30
CA VAL A 381 28.16 -25.60 -11.09
C VAL A 381 27.88 -24.25 -10.45
N GLU A 382 26.80 -23.59 -10.87
CA GLU A 382 26.33 -22.32 -10.29
C GLU A 382 25.81 -22.51 -8.86
N HIS A 383 24.99 -23.52 -8.61
CA HIS A 383 24.50 -23.86 -7.27
C HIS A 383 25.66 -24.10 -6.29
N ASP A 384 26.63 -24.93 -6.68
CA ASP A 384 27.82 -25.23 -5.87
C ASP A 384 28.67 -23.97 -5.62
N PHE A 385 28.75 -23.07 -6.61
CA PHE A 385 29.43 -21.79 -6.45
C PHE A 385 28.75 -20.92 -5.38
N LEU A 386 27.44 -20.72 -5.49
CA LEU A 386 26.68 -19.88 -4.57
C LEU A 386 26.62 -20.49 -3.17
N GLN A 387 26.51 -21.81 -3.07
CA GLN A 387 26.58 -22.53 -1.79
C GLN A 387 27.97 -22.39 -1.15
N SER A 388 29.05 -22.47 -1.94
CA SER A 388 30.42 -22.26 -1.44
C SER A 388 30.66 -20.83 -0.93
N ALA A 389 29.93 -19.85 -1.48
CA ALA A 389 29.92 -18.47 -1.02
C ALA A 389 29.08 -18.26 0.27
N LYS A 390 28.44 -19.31 0.79
CA LYS A 390 27.55 -19.30 1.97
C LYS A 390 26.36 -18.34 1.84
N LEU A 391 25.86 -18.17 0.62
CA LEU A 391 24.65 -17.39 0.35
C LEU A 391 23.41 -18.21 0.76
N ASP A 392 22.37 -17.52 1.25
CA ASP A 392 21.07 -18.15 1.49
C ASP A 392 20.32 -18.33 0.16
N LEU A 393 20.37 -19.55 -0.37
CA LEU A 393 19.77 -19.85 -1.67
C LEU A 393 18.25 -19.88 -1.65
N SER A 394 17.59 -19.85 -0.47
CA SER A 394 16.12 -19.79 -0.40
C SER A 394 15.55 -18.48 -0.93
N GLY A 395 16.37 -17.41 -0.95
CA GLY A 395 16.05 -16.12 -1.56
C GLY A 395 16.29 -16.06 -3.07
N SER A 396 16.51 -17.20 -3.73
CA SER A 396 16.86 -17.28 -5.15
C SER A 396 16.19 -18.45 -5.90
N GLY A 397 15.82 -18.21 -7.15
CA GLY A 397 15.38 -19.18 -8.13
C GLY A 397 15.82 -18.72 -9.52
N GLN A 398 16.24 -19.66 -10.36
CA GLN A 398 16.74 -19.38 -11.70
C GLN A 398 16.41 -20.54 -12.65
N GLY A 399 15.82 -20.23 -13.79
CA GLY A 399 15.44 -21.18 -14.85
C GLY A 399 16.24 -21.01 -16.14
N ASP A 400 16.79 -19.81 -16.40
CA ASP A 400 17.67 -19.57 -17.54
C ASP A 400 18.87 -18.66 -17.17
N GLY A 401 19.77 -18.40 -18.11
CA GLY A 401 20.92 -17.52 -17.89
C GLY A 401 20.62 -16.02 -18.11
N ALA A 402 19.52 -15.69 -18.77
CA ALA A 402 19.22 -14.36 -19.28
C ALA A 402 18.23 -13.57 -18.41
N GLY A 403 17.42 -14.21 -17.57
CA GLY A 403 16.32 -13.59 -16.82
C GLY A 403 14.98 -13.58 -17.58
N GLY A 404 14.75 -14.55 -18.48
CA GLY A 404 13.55 -14.66 -19.30
C GLY A 404 12.56 -15.74 -18.85
N ASP A 405 12.92 -16.53 -17.83
CA ASP A 405 12.11 -17.64 -17.32
C ASP A 405 11.28 -17.21 -16.11
N TRP A 406 10.08 -17.77 -15.96
CA TRP A 406 9.22 -17.49 -14.81
C TRP A 406 9.72 -18.09 -13.49
N ALA A 407 10.64 -19.06 -13.55
CA ALA A 407 11.36 -19.57 -12.40
C ALA A 407 12.44 -18.60 -11.89
N ASP A 408 12.82 -17.59 -12.69
CA ASP A 408 13.76 -16.55 -12.27
C ASP A 408 13.11 -15.67 -11.21
N LEU A 409 13.61 -15.75 -9.98
CA LEU A 409 13.08 -15.07 -8.81
C LEU A 409 14.24 -14.75 -7.85
N PHE A 410 14.52 -13.47 -7.60
CA PHE A 410 15.51 -13.07 -6.60
C PHE A 410 14.90 -12.13 -5.57
N SER A 411 15.31 -12.32 -4.32
CA SER A 411 15.07 -11.35 -3.25
C SER A 411 16.15 -10.26 -3.25
N PRO A 412 15.83 -9.00 -2.89
CA PRO A 412 16.84 -7.97 -2.69
C PRO A 412 17.97 -8.41 -1.75
N ASP A 413 17.64 -9.07 -0.64
CA ASP A 413 18.60 -9.56 0.36
C ASP A 413 19.62 -10.52 -0.26
N PHE A 414 19.15 -11.55 -0.97
CA PHE A 414 20.04 -12.50 -1.66
C PHE A 414 21.00 -11.77 -2.61
N MET A 415 20.48 -10.82 -3.39
CA MET A 415 21.26 -10.14 -4.41
C MET A 415 22.29 -9.19 -3.81
N VAL A 416 21.98 -8.44 -2.75
CA VAL A 416 22.98 -7.58 -2.09
C VAL A 416 24.06 -8.38 -1.39
N HIS A 417 23.73 -9.55 -0.82
CA HIS A 417 24.73 -10.44 -0.23
C HIS A 417 25.62 -11.10 -1.30
N TYR A 418 25.04 -11.47 -2.45
CA TYR A 418 25.81 -11.92 -3.62
C TYR A 418 26.81 -10.84 -4.09
N LEU A 419 26.34 -9.59 -4.26
CA LEU A 419 27.20 -8.45 -4.62
C LEU A 419 28.26 -8.17 -3.54
N THR A 420 27.90 -8.29 -2.27
CA THR A 420 28.85 -8.14 -1.16
C THR A 420 29.93 -9.22 -1.22
N TYR A 421 29.57 -10.49 -1.45
CA TYR A 421 30.53 -11.57 -1.63
C TYR A 421 31.50 -11.28 -2.79
N TRP A 422 31.02 -10.71 -3.90
CA TRP A 422 31.86 -10.33 -5.03
C TRP A 422 33.00 -9.38 -4.67
N THR A 423 32.79 -8.49 -3.72
CA THR A 423 33.84 -7.54 -3.27
C THR A 423 35.04 -8.23 -2.62
N THR A 424 34.88 -9.48 -2.20
CA THR A 424 35.96 -10.29 -1.59
C THR A 424 36.81 -11.04 -2.59
N ARG A 425 36.39 -11.06 -3.87
CA ARG A 425 37.05 -11.86 -4.90
C ARG A 425 38.16 -11.10 -5.63
N PRO A 426 39.20 -11.79 -6.12
CA PRO A 426 40.31 -11.15 -6.86
C PRO A 426 39.89 -10.55 -8.22
N ASP A 427 38.78 -11.01 -8.78
CA ASP A 427 38.21 -10.58 -10.06
C ASP A 427 37.07 -9.55 -9.91
N TYR A 428 36.86 -9.00 -8.70
CA TYR A 428 35.85 -7.96 -8.43
C TYR A 428 35.90 -6.78 -9.39
N GLU A 429 37.08 -6.22 -9.63
CA GLU A 429 37.25 -5.03 -10.48
C GLU A 429 36.82 -5.28 -11.93
N VAL A 430 36.94 -6.51 -12.41
CA VAL A 430 36.50 -6.94 -13.75
C VAL A 430 34.97 -6.95 -13.80
N PHE A 431 34.33 -7.59 -12.82
CA PHE A 431 32.87 -7.62 -12.70
C PHE A 431 32.27 -6.22 -12.53
N PHE A 432 32.82 -5.42 -11.62
CA PHE A 432 32.37 -4.06 -11.33
C PHE A 432 32.38 -3.16 -12.58
N LYS A 433 33.47 -3.19 -13.36
CA LYS A 433 33.61 -2.36 -14.58
C LYS A 433 32.71 -2.81 -15.73
N ALA A 434 32.23 -4.04 -15.70
CA ALA A 434 31.30 -4.55 -16.70
C ALA A 434 29.86 -4.05 -16.50
N LEU A 435 29.49 -3.59 -15.29
CA LEU A 435 28.14 -3.07 -15.02
C LEU A 435 27.89 -1.72 -15.74
N PRO A 436 26.70 -1.50 -16.31
CA PRO A 436 26.28 -0.19 -16.83
C PRO A 436 26.42 0.93 -15.80
N VAL A 437 26.78 2.13 -16.28
CA VAL A 437 26.94 3.32 -15.44
C VAL A 437 25.79 4.29 -15.68
N LEU A 438 25.12 4.69 -14.59
CA LEU A 438 23.95 5.57 -14.62
C LEU A 438 24.22 6.87 -15.37
N GLY A 439 23.42 7.15 -16.40
CA GLY A 439 23.52 8.35 -17.22
C GLY A 439 24.79 8.42 -18.09
N LYS A 440 25.53 7.31 -18.27
CA LYS A 440 26.79 7.29 -19.02
C LYS A 440 26.84 6.27 -20.15
N ASP A 441 26.51 5.01 -19.87
CA ASP A 441 26.66 3.94 -20.87
C ASP A 441 25.68 2.78 -20.67
N GLY A 442 25.63 1.93 -21.69
CA GLY A 442 24.84 0.72 -21.72
C GLY A 442 23.35 1.01 -21.53
N THR A 443 22.65 0.07 -20.92
CA THR A 443 21.21 0.20 -20.64
C THR A 443 20.84 1.32 -19.67
N LEU A 444 21.81 2.01 -19.06
CA LEU A 444 21.57 3.16 -18.19
C LEU A 444 21.96 4.51 -18.80
N ALA A 445 22.48 4.55 -20.04
CA ALA A 445 22.96 5.78 -20.69
C ALA A 445 21.93 6.92 -20.72
N LYS A 446 20.64 6.58 -20.82
CA LYS A 446 19.51 7.54 -20.89
C LYS A 446 18.73 7.69 -19.58
N ILE A 447 19.15 7.03 -18.50
CA ILE A 447 18.42 6.97 -17.23
C ILE A 447 19.05 7.94 -16.23
N GLN A 448 18.23 8.81 -15.63
CA GLN A 448 18.65 9.78 -14.61
C GLN A 448 19.90 10.60 -14.98
N VAL A 449 20.03 10.99 -16.26
CA VAL A 449 21.22 11.65 -16.84
C VAL A 449 21.62 12.95 -16.12
N ASN A 450 20.66 13.64 -15.54
CA ASN A 450 20.85 14.92 -14.83
C ASN A 450 20.84 14.75 -13.30
N SER A 451 20.76 13.52 -12.79
CA SER A 451 20.74 13.27 -11.35
C SER A 451 22.14 13.44 -10.75
N PRO A 452 22.25 13.81 -9.46
CA PRO A 452 23.52 13.82 -8.74
C PRO A 452 24.23 12.46 -8.74
N GLY A 453 23.48 11.36 -8.79
CA GLY A 453 24.03 10.00 -8.84
C GLY A 453 24.52 9.54 -10.22
N ALA A 454 24.35 10.34 -11.28
CA ALA A 454 24.83 9.99 -12.62
C ALA A 454 26.36 9.87 -12.62
N GLY A 455 26.90 8.78 -13.17
CA GLY A 455 28.32 8.45 -13.11
C GLY A 455 28.77 7.75 -11.82
N HIS A 456 27.88 7.61 -10.84
CA HIS A 456 28.19 7.08 -9.50
C HIS A 456 27.43 5.80 -9.13
N VAL A 457 26.47 5.38 -9.96
CA VAL A 457 25.73 4.12 -9.82
C VAL A 457 26.16 3.17 -10.93
N PHE A 458 26.62 1.98 -10.55
CA PHE A 458 27.13 0.92 -11.43
C PHE A 458 26.22 -0.29 -11.28
N ALA A 459 25.27 -0.50 -12.18
CA ALA A 459 24.21 -1.47 -11.95
C ALA A 459 23.66 -2.11 -13.23
N LYS A 460 23.32 -3.39 -13.11
CA LYS A 460 22.65 -4.15 -14.16
C LYS A 460 21.15 -3.88 -14.12
N THR A 461 20.56 -3.59 -15.27
CA THR A 461 19.10 -3.44 -15.43
C THR A 461 18.41 -4.76 -15.77
N GLY A 462 17.13 -4.89 -15.40
CA GLY A 462 16.22 -5.94 -15.86
C GLY A 462 14.87 -5.37 -16.27
N THR A 463 14.25 -5.91 -17.32
CA THR A 463 12.89 -5.57 -17.78
C THR A 463 12.22 -6.82 -18.33
N PHE A 464 11.04 -7.17 -17.81
CA PHE A 464 10.23 -8.30 -18.24
C PHE A 464 8.75 -7.91 -18.19
N GLY A 465 8.03 -8.10 -19.29
CA GLY A 465 6.64 -7.67 -19.41
C GLY A 465 5.83 -8.53 -20.34
N SER A 466 4.51 -8.45 -20.18
CA SER A 466 3.53 -9.17 -20.99
C SER A 466 2.39 -8.26 -21.43
N GLU A 467 1.76 -8.60 -22.54
CA GLU A 467 0.57 -7.90 -23.01
C GLU A 467 -0.62 -8.17 -22.06
N ASP A 468 -1.21 -7.10 -21.53
CA ASP A 468 -2.50 -7.13 -20.84
C ASP A 468 -3.61 -6.93 -21.88
N LYS A 469 -4.07 -8.05 -22.43
CA LYS A 469 -5.14 -8.08 -23.44
C LYS A 469 -6.50 -7.63 -22.92
N LEU A 470 -6.73 -7.73 -21.61
CA LEU A 470 -8.01 -7.33 -21.01
C LEU A 470 -8.15 -5.80 -21.03
N ASN A 471 -7.08 -5.10 -20.65
CA ASN A 471 -7.09 -3.64 -20.53
C ASN A 471 -6.44 -2.92 -21.73
N ASN A 472 -5.95 -3.66 -22.73
CA ASN A 472 -5.18 -3.15 -23.87
C ASN A 472 -3.96 -2.32 -23.40
N LYS A 473 -3.20 -2.91 -22.48
CA LYS A 473 -2.06 -2.29 -21.78
C LYS A 473 -0.85 -3.22 -21.78
N LEU A 474 0.29 -2.70 -21.35
CA LEU A 474 1.47 -3.49 -21.03
C LEU A 474 1.52 -3.75 -19.52
N MET A 475 1.67 -5.00 -19.11
CA MET A 475 1.99 -5.35 -17.73
C MET A 475 3.49 -5.54 -17.59
N LEU A 476 4.15 -4.66 -16.82
CA LEU A 476 5.53 -4.84 -16.42
C LEU A 476 5.58 -5.83 -15.26
N ASN A 477 5.79 -7.11 -15.60
CA ASN A 477 5.83 -8.21 -14.64
C ASN A 477 7.05 -8.13 -13.72
N GLY A 478 8.18 -7.64 -14.22
CA GLY A 478 9.38 -7.42 -13.43
C GLY A 478 10.28 -6.33 -14.02
N LYS A 479 10.77 -5.44 -13.17
CA LYS A 479 11.83 -4.48 -13.47
C LYS A 479 12.83 -4.50 -12.33
N GLY A 480 14.11 -4.62 -12.67
CA GLY A 480 15.19 -4.66 -11.69
C GLY A 480 16.29 -3.65 -11.97
N LEU A 481 17.02 -3.30 -10.92
CA LEU A 481 18.29 -2.58 -10.93
C LEU A 481 19.14 -3.06 -9.74
N VAL A 482 20.28 -3.69 -10.03
CA VAL A 482 21.15 -4.30 -8.99
C VAL A 482 22.60 -3.95 -9.24
N GLY A 483 23.35 -3.60 -8.20
CA GLY A 483 24.76 -3.25 -8.34
C GLY A 483 25.29 -2.41 -7.17
N TYR A 484 26.08 -1.39 -7.48
CA TYR A 484 26.79 -0.60 -6.49
C TYR A 484 26.51 0.90 -6.62
N VAL A 485 26.52 1.60 -5.49
CA VAL A 485 26.52 3.07 -5.42
C VAL A 485 27.80 3.56 -4.75
N MET A 486 28.50 4.45 -5.44
CA MET A 486 29.65 5.20 -4.93
C MET A 486 29.15 6.56 -4.43
N THR A 487 28.99 6.71 -3.12
CA THR A 487 28.37 7.91 -2.53
C THR A 487 29.29 9.13 -2.63
N LYS A 488 28.73 10.34 -2.47
CA LYS A 488 29.50 11.60 -2.50
C LYS A 488 30.64 11.63 -1.49
N ASP A 489 30.47 10.91 -0.37
CA ASP A 489 31.42 10.83 0.74
C ASP A 489 32.34 9.60 0.61
N ASN A 490 32.41 9.00 -0.58
CA ASN A 490 33.22 7.81 -0.92
C ASN A 490 32.85 6.52 -0.17
N LYS A 491 31.70 6.46 0.51
CA LYS A 491 31.14 5.19 1.03
C LYS A 491 30.66 4.32 -0.13
N LYS A 492 30.79 3.00 0.01
CA LYS A 492 30.36 2.00 -0.98
C LYS A 492 29.12 1.26 -0.51
N LEU A 493 28.07 1.28 -1.33
CA LEU A 493 26.86 0.51 -1.09
C LEU A 493 26.70 -0.58 -2.16
N ALA A 494 26.34 -1.80 -1.77
CA ALA A 494 25.66 -2.73 -2.65
C ALA A 494 24.15 -2.47 -2.55
N PHE A 495 23.42 -2.64 -3.65
CA PHE A 495 21.97 -2.47 -3.65
C PHE A 495 21.28 -3.38 -4.65
N ALA A 496 20.02 -3.69 -4.36
CA ALA A 496 19.10 -4.37 -5.25
C ALA A 496 17.73 -3.71 -5.13
N ALA A 497 17.15 -3.31 -6.26
CA ALA A 497 15.82 -2.71 -6.32
C ALA A 497 15.00 -3.37 -7.43
N TYR A 498 13.79 -3.80 -7.08
CA TYR A 498 12.82 -4.45 -7.95
C TYR A 498 11.46 -3.76 -7.86
N VAL A 499 10.74 -3.73 -8.98
CA VAL A 499 9.33 -3.35 -9.05
C VAL A 499 8.58 -4.28 -10.00
N ASN A 500 7.51 -4.90 -9.50
CA ASN A 500 6.69 -5.85 -10.24
C ASN A 500 5.25 -5.36 -10.34
N HIS A 501 4.54 -5.82 -11.36
CA HIS A 501 3.12 -5.57 -11.63
C HIS A 501 2.77 -4.09 -11.85
N VAL A 502 3.53 -3.41 -12.71
CA VAL A 502 3.23 -2.02 -13.12
C VAL A 502 2.43 -2.03 -14.42
N THR A 503 1.23 -1.46 -14.38
CA THR A 503 0.37 -1.34 -15.56
C THR A 503 0.70 -0.08 -16.34
N LEU A 504 1.12 -0.24 -17.59
CA LEU A 504 1.58 0.83 -18.48
C LEU A 504 0.74 0.90 -19.76
N PRO A 505 0.71 2.05 -20.48
CA PRO A 505 0.24 2.08 -21.86
C PRO A 505 0.99 1.03 -22.72
N PRO A 506 0.41 0.55 -23.85
CA PRO A 506 0.99 -0.51 -24.68
C PRO A 506 2.21 -0.01 -25.51
N ASP A 507 3.25 0.42 -24.81
CA ASP A 507 4.49 0.94 -25.38
C ASP A 507 5.68 0.52 -24.49
N MET A 508 6.58 -0.30 -25.02
CA MET A 508 7.74 -0.80 -24.26
C MET A 508 8.77 0.29 -23.96
N GLU A 509 8.83 1.39 -24.72
CA GLU A 509 9.67 2.53 -24.35
C GLU A 509 9.22 3.14 -23.01
N MET A 510 7.92 3.03 -22.70
CA MET A 510 7.37 3.50 -21.42
C MET A 510 7.83 2.66 -20.23
N ALA A 511 8.19 1.38 -20.42
CA ALA A 511 8.76 0.58 -19.34
C ALA A 511 10.12 1.12 -18.88
N GLN A 512 10.92 1.65 -19.81
CA GLN A 512 12.19 2.33 -19.48
C GLN A 512 11.95 3.73 -18.90
N SER A 513 10.99 4.49 -19.45
CA SER A 513 10.71 5.85 -18.98
C SER A 513 10.04 5.92 -17.61
N VAL A 514 9.25 4.91 -17.22
CA VAL A 514 8.55 4.88 -15.93
C VAL A 514 9.34 4.03 -14.93
N GLY A 515 9.47 2.72 -15.18
CA GLY A 515 10.15 1.79 -14.26
C GLY A 515 11.66 2.00 -14.21
N GLY A 516 12.31 2.21 -15.36
CA GLY A 516 13.74 2.49 -15.43
C GLY A 516 14.15 3.78 -14.74
N GLN A 517 13.41 4.87 -14.98
CA GLN A 517 13.66 6.15 -14.29
C GLN A 517 13.41 6.05 -12.79
N ALA A 518 12.34 5.37 -12.35
CA ALA A 518 12.05 5.23 -10.93
C ALA A 518 13.13 4.43 -10.17
N LEU A 519 13.56 3.29 -10.69
CA LEU A 519 14.64 2.53 -10.05
C LEU A 519 15.98 3.27 -10.13
N GLY A 520 16.26 3.98 -11.23
CA GLY A 520 17.43 4.85 -11.33
C GLY A 520 17.39 5.98 -10.30
N GLU A 521 16.23 6.58 -10.05
CA GLU A 521 16.04 7.63 -9.05
C GLU A 521 16.22 7.08 -7.64
N ILE A 522 15.71 5.89 -7.35
CA ILE A 522 15.95 5.18 -6.08
C ILE A 522 17.45 4.95 -5.86
N ALA A 523 18.18 4.46 -6.87
CA ALA A 523 19.62 4.26 -6.77
C ALA A 523 20.40 5.58 -6.60
N ALA A 524 20.04 6.60 -7.39
CA ALA A 524 20.64 7.93 -7.30
C ALA A 524 20.35 8.62 -5.97
N ALA A 525 19.21 8.34 -5.32
CA ALA A 525 18.84 8.93 -4.05
C ALA A 525 19.85 8.60 -2.93
N ALA A 526 20.53 7.46 -3.01
CA ALA A 526 21.56 7.05 -2.05
C ALA A 526 22.91 7.74 -2.25
N TYR A 527 23.14 8.41 -3.38
CA TYR A 527 24.43 9.05 -3.69
C TYR A 527 24.82 10.13 -2.68
N ASP A 528 23.91 11.03 -2.36
CA ASP A 528 24.14 12.19 -1.48
C ASP A 528 23.25 12.24 -0.25
N ALA A 529 22.47 11.18 0.01
CA ALA A 529 21.69 11.03 1.22
C ALA A 529 22.57 11.01 2.48
N ASP A 530 22.01 11.41 3.60
CA ASP A 530 22.61 11.13 4.91
C ASP A 530 22.47 9.61 5.17
N LEU A 531 23.60 8.91 5.15
CA LEU A 531 23.69 7.45 5.35
C LEU A 531 24.10 7.09 6.79
N ASP A 532 24.55 8.08 7.57
CA ASP A 532 24.82 7.91 9.01
C ASP A 532 23.53 8.01 9.83
N ASP A 533 22.47 8.55 9.23
CA ASP A 533 21.09 8.18 9.52
C ASP A 533 20.83 6.78 8.90
N SER A 534 21.54 5.77 9.42
CA SER A 534 21.46 4.38 8.95
C SER A 534 20.05 3.86 9.21
N GLY A 535 19.17 4.07 8.24
CA GLY A 535 17.81 3.55 8.17
C GLY A 535 17.75 2.03 7.98
N GLY A 536 18.74 1.28 8.47
CA GLY A 536 18.54 -0.12 8.77
C GLY A 536 17.60 -0.19 9.95
N ALA A 537 16.28 -0.30 9.72
CA ALA A 537 15.29 -0.60 10.75
C ALA A 537 15.57 0.03 12.13
N SER A 538 15.99 1.30 12.13
CA SER A 538 16.36 2.10 13.30
C SER A 538 16.21 3.58 12.98
N ALA A 539 15.19 3.95 12.20
CA ALA A 539 14.35 4.99 12.78
C ALA A 539 13.82 4.32 14.04
N ALA A 540 14.37 4.65 15.21
CA ALA A 540 13.82 4.14 16.45
C ALA A 540 12.33 4.44 16.37
N TYR A 541 11.50 3.38 16.26
CA TYR A 541 10.06 3.54 16.26
C TYR A 541 9.73 4.41 17.47
N ASP A 542 8.76 5.31 17.38
CA ASP A 542 8.43 6.14 18.54
C ASP A 542 7.92 5.26 19.69
N LEU A 543 7.18 4.21 19.32
CA LEU A 543 6.70 3.18 20.22
C LEU A 543 6.81 1.79 19.57
N LEU A 544 7.23 0.80 20.33
CA LEU A 544 7.18 -0.62 19.96
C LEU A 544 6.49 -1.42 21.05
N ILE A 545 5.40 -2.08 20.70
CA ILE A 545 4.63 -2.96 21.57
C ILE A 545 5.06 -4.38 21.25
N ARG A 546 5.61 -5.10 22.24
CA ARG A 546 6.23 -6.41 22.05
C ARG A 546 5.40 -7.54 22.61
N ASN A 547 5.57 -8.73 22.05
CA ASN A 547 5.09 -10.01 22.59
C ASN A 547 3.57 -10.08 22.81
N GLY A 548 2.79 -9.30 22.05
CA GLY A 548 1.33 -9.24 22.18
C GLY A 548 0.63 -10.40 21.48
N HIS A 549 -0.59 -10.70 21.93
CA HIS A 549 -1.57 -11.40 21.10
C HIS A 549 -2.34 -10.34 20.30
N ILE A 550 -2.00 -10.22 19.02
CA ILE A 550 -2.55 -9.18 18.15
C ILE A 550 -3.90 -9.64 17.63
N ILE A 551 -4.94 -8.86 17.94
CA ILE A 551 -6.25 -8.92 17.29
C ILE A 551 -6.35 -7.68 16.42
N ASP A 552 -6.20 -7.85 15.11
CA ASP A 552 -6.05 -6.75 14.15
C ASP A 552 -7.30 -5.86 13.97
N GLY A 553 -8.43 -6.27 14.54
CA GLY A 553 -9.72 -5.60 14.44
C GLY A 553 -10.58 -6.03 13.26
N ALA A 554 -10.08 -6.86 12.34
CA ALA A 554 -10.83 -7.32 11.16
C ALA A 554 -11.80 -8.48 11.48
N GLY A 555 -11.67 -9.10 12.66
CA GLY A 555 -12.40 -10.30 13.06
C GLY A 555 -11.65 -11.61 12.76
N ASN A 556 -10.39 -11.51 12.34
CA ASN A 556 -9.49 -12.67 12.17
C ASN A 556 -9.05 -13.21 13.54
N PRO A 557 -8.72 -14.52 13.66
CA PRO A 557 -8.07 -15.07 14.86
C PRO A 557 -6.81 -14.31 15.24
N TRP A 558 -6.51 -14.24 16.54
CA TRP A 558 -5.29 -13.59 17.02
C TRP A 558 -4.00 -14.29 16.53
N PHE A 559 -2.90 -13.54 16.47
CA PHE A 559 -1.56 -14.08 16.27
C PHE A 559 -0.54 -13.42 17.20
N ALA A 560 0.54 -14.14 17.52
CA ALA A 560 1.62 -13.57 18.33
C ALA A 560 2.48 -12.62 17.49
N GLY A 561 2.78 -11.44 18.01
CA GLY A 561 3.65 -10.50 17.32
C GLY A 561 3.84 -9.18 18.06
N ASP A 562 4.45 -8.24 17.34
CA ASP A 562 4.79 -6.91 17.79
C ASP A 562 4.10 -5.85 16.91
N VAL A 563 3.89 -4.65 17.45
CA VAL A 563 3.36 -3.48 16.72
C VAL A 563 4.34 -2.32 16.87
N ALA A 564 4.85 -1.82 15.75
CA ALA A 564 5.70 -0.64 15.70
C ALA A 564 4.90 0.59 15.26
N VAL A 565 5.19 1.72 15.90
CA VAL A 565 4.55 3.02 15.67
C VAL A 565 5.62 4.06 15.32
N SER A 566 5.35 4.86 14.28
CA SER A 566 6.14 6.02 13.90
C SER A 566 5.22 7.21 13.69
N GLY A 567 5.50 8.32 14.39
CA GLY A 567 4.63 9.48 14.46
C GLY A 567 3.26 9.11 14.98
N ASP A 568 2.24 9.43 14.19
CA ASP A 568 0.84 9.09 14.49
C ASP A 568 0.35 7.81 13.83
N ARG A 569 1.25 7.02 13.21
CA ARG A 569 0.90 5.85 12.40
C ARG A 569 1.52 4.55 12.89
N ILE A 570 0.81 3.47 12.62
CA ILE A 570 1.35 2.11 12.68
C ILE A 570 2.33 1.94 11.52
N ALA A 571 3.59 1.66 11.84
CA ALA A 571 4.65 1.47 10.87
C ALA A 571 4.77 0.00 10.42
N ALA A 572 4.65 -0.94 11.36
CA ALA A 572 4.73 -2.37 11.07
C ALA A 572 3.96 -3.19 12.12
N VAL A 573 3.52 -4.39 11.72
CA VAL A 573 2.83 -5.38 12.56
C VAL A 573 3.38 -6.75 12.18
N GLY A 574 3.81 -7.56 13.16
CA GLY A 574 4.34 -8.90 12.90
C GLY A 574 5.58 -9.23 13.73
N ASP A 575 6.53 -9.96 13.15
CA ASP A 575 7.80 -10.28 13.82
C ASP A 575 8.76 -9.09 13.77
N LEU A 576 8.93 -8.39 14.90
CA LEU A 576 9.81 -7.23 15.04
C LEU A 576 10.86 -7.45 16.13
N ARG A 577 11.31 -8.70 16.31
CA ARG A 577 12.29 -9.09 17.34
C ARG A 577 13.60 -8.32 17.28
N ASN A 578 13.98 -7.84 16.09
CA ASN A 578 15.21 -7.07 15.86
C ASN A 578 14.97 -5.55 15.74
N ALA A 579 13.71 -5.09 15.83
CA ALA A 579 13.38 -3.68 15.82
C ALA A 579 13.70 -3.02 17.16
N HIS A 580 13.89 -1.70 17.19
CA HIS A 580 14.04 -0.92 18.43
C HIS A 580 13.18 0.34 18.37
N ALA A 581 12.78 0.83 19.55
CA ALA A 581 11.98 2.04 19.69
C ALA A 581 12.46 2.97 20.81
N LYS A 582 12.03 4.23 20.77
CA LYS A 582 12.23 5.21 21.85
C LYS A 582 11.53 4.75 23.14
N ARG A 583 10.33 4.19 22.99
CA ARG A 583 9.57 3.55 24.07
C ARG A 583 9.24 2.12 23.66
N GLU A 584 9.46 1.17 24.56
CA GLU A 584 9.03 -0.21 24.38
C GLU A 584 8.01 -0.58 25.46
N ILE A 585 6.94 -1.26 25.07
CA ILE A 585 5.91 -1.82 25.96
C ILE A 585 5.95 -3.34 25.79
N ASP A 586 6.14 -4.09 26.88
CA ASP A 586 5.99 -5.54 26.86
C ASP A 586 4.52 -5.92 27.10
N ALA A 587 3.85 -6.42 26.06
CA ALA A 587 2.45 -6.83 26.06
C ALA A 587 2.29 -8.36 26.18
N ARG A 588 3.26 -9.04 26.79
CA ARG A 588 3.22 -10.50 27.01
C ARG A 588 1.95 -10.92 27.75
N GLY A 589 1.19 -11.83 27.16
CA GLY A 589 -0.08 -12.31 27.73
C GLY A 589 -1.19 -11.26 27.70
N ARG A 590 -1.02 -10.17 26.96
CA ARG A 590 -2.03 -9.14 26.71
C ARG A 590 -2.53 -9.22 25.29
N ILE A 591 -3.76 -8.73 25.11
CA ILE A 591 -4.28 -8.43 23.78
C ILE A 591 -3.75 -7.07 23.36
N VAL A 592 -3.31 -6.96 22.11
CA VAL A 592 -3.04 -5.70 21.44
C VAL A 592 -4.10 -5.56 20.34
N ALA A 593 -4.98 -4.58 20.50
CA ALA A 593 -6.13 -4.33 19.61
C ALA A 593 -6.10 -2.88 19.10
N PRO A 594 -6.81 -2.55 18.00
CA PRO A 594 -7.06 -1.16 17.68
C PRO A 594 -7.78 -0.48 18.85
N GLY A 595 -7.54 0.82 18.99
CA GLY A 595 -8.22 1.65 19.97
C GLY A 595 -9.74 1.57 19.80
N PHE A 596 -10.46 1.56 20.93
CA PHE A 596 -11.90 1.36 20.89
C PHE A 596 -12.62 2.65 20.49
N ILE A 597 -13.72 2.48 19.77
CA ILE A 597 -14.55 3.57 19.27
C ILE A 597 -15.88 3.52 19.98
N ASP A 598 -16.16 4.56 20.75
CA ASP A 598 -17.46 4.81 21.36
C ASP A 598 -18.40 5.36 20.27
N MET A 599 -19.34 4.52 19.82
CA MET A 599 -20.24 4.87 18.71
C MET A 599 -21.24 5.98 19.06
N LEU A 600 -21.49 6.18 20.35
CA LEU A 600 -22.36 7.24 20.82
C LEU A 600 -21.95 7.68 22.21
N GLY A 601 -21.39 8.88 22.30
CA GLY A 601 -21.10 9.56 23.54
C GLY A 601 -21.64 10.99 23.55
N GLN A 602 -21.34 11.75 24.61
CA GLN A 602 -21.95 13.06 24.89
C GLN A 602 -20.89 14.09 25.37
N SER A 603 -19.66 13.97 24.86
CA SER A 603 -18.49 14.67 25.43
C SER A 603 -18.18 16.04 24.84
N GLU A 604 -18.96 16.57 23.89
CA GLU A 604 -18.59 17.80 23.17
C GLU A 604 -18.36 19.00 24.08
N VAL A 605 -19.23 19.16 25.06
CA VAL A 605 -19.12 20.24 26.06
C VAL A 605 -18.15 19.83 27.17
N ALA A 606 -18.19 18.57 27.60
CA ALA A 606 -17.37 18.07 28.69
C ALA A 606 -15.87 18.25 28.40
N LEU A 607 -15.41 17.93 27.19
CA LEU A 607 -14.01 18.12 26.77
C LEU A 607 -13.55 19.59 26.78
N LEU A 608 -14.46 20.56 26.66
CA LEU A 608 -14.14 21.98 26.81
C LEU A 608 -13.99 22.40 28.29
N LEU A 609 -14.65 21.70 29.21
CA LEU A 609 -14.63 21.95 30.64
C LEU A 609 -13.51 21.18 31.35
N ASP A 610 -13.35 19.91 31.01
CA ASP A 610 -12.36 18.99 31.53
C ASP A 610 -11.76 18.15 30.41
N ASN A 611 -10.56 18.52 29.97
CA ASN A 611 -9.94 17.89 28.81
C ASN A 611 -9.13 16.62 29.15
N ARG A 612 -9.49 15.91 30.22
CA ARG A 612 -8.73 14.76 30.73
C ARG A 612 -9.30 13.42 30.25
N SER A 613 -10.61 13.33 30.06
CA SER A 613 -11.30 12.15 29.52
C SER A 613 -10.98 10.83 30.22
N LEU A 614 -10.90 10.87 31.56
CA LEU A 614 -10.56 9.69 32.37
C LEU A 614 -11.51 8.51 32.11
N SER A 615 -12.81 8.77 32.14
CA SER A 615 -13.82 7.72 32.00
C SER A 615 -13.73 7.00 30.66
N LYS A 616 -13.36 7.69 29.58
CA LYS A 616 -13.22 7.10 28.24
C LYS A 616 -11.90 6.35 28.10
N LEU A 617 -10.78 7.02 28.38
CA LEU A 617 -9.45 6.44 28.21
C LEU A 617 -9.23 5.21 29.10
N SER A 618 -9.73 5.22 30.34
CA SER A 618 -9.62 4.06 31.24
C SER A 618 -10.37 2.81 30.76
N GLN A 619 -11.25 2.95 29.76
CA GLN A 619 -11.98 1.87 29.12
C GLN A 619 -11.34 1.42 27.79
N GLY A 620 -10.22 2.03 27.37
CA GLY A 620 -9.58 1.73 26.09
C GLY A 620 -10.14 2.51 24.90
N ILE A 621 -10.97 3.54 25.14
CA ILE A 621 -11.59 4.33 24.08
C ILE A 621 -10.58 5.37 23.58
N THR A 622 -10.37 5.40 22.27
CA THR A 622 -9.48 6.35 21.58
C THR A 622 -10.25 7.32 20.69
N THR A 623 -11.49 6.98 20.38
CA THR A 623 -12.35 7.75 19.47
C THR A 623 -13.77 7.75 19.99
N GLU A 624 -14.43 8.90 19.89
CA GLU A 624 -15.82 9.07 20.29
C GLU A 624 -16.62 9.74 19.17
N ILE A 625 -17.85 9.28 18.99
CA ILE A 625 -18.83 9.82 18.07
C ILE A 625 -19.98 10.41 18.89
N THR A 626 -20.36 11.64 18.59
CA THR A 626 -21.34 12.39 19.39
C THR A 626 -22.42 13.05 18.53
N GLY A 627 -23.29 13.84 19.16
CA GLY A 627 -24.38 14.56 18.50
C GLY A 627 -25.60 13.67 18.28
N GLU A 628 -26.31 13.31 19.33
CA GLU A 628 -27.49 12.43 19.23
C GLU A 628 -28.73 13.14 18.65
N GLY A 629 -29.25 14.15 19.34
CA GLY A 629 -30.43 14.93 18.94
C GLY A 629 -30.18 16.43 19.05
N GLY A 630 -29.68 16.86 20.22
CA GLY A 630 -28.93 18.11 20.35
C GLY A 630 -27.51 17.93 19.81
N SER A 631 -26.84 19.03 19.46
CA SER A 631 -25.44 18.96 19.01
C SER A 631 -24.73 20.29 19.30
N ILE A 632 -23.40 20.25 19.34
CA ILE A 632 -22.59 21.41 19.74
C ILE A 632 -22.74 22.64 18.83
N ALA A 633 -23.23 22.44 17.59
CA ALA A 633 -23.52 23.48 16.62
C ALA A 633 -24.63 23.01 15.65
N PRO A 634 -25.40 23.92 15.01
CA PRO A 634 -25.23 25.37 14.98
C PRO A 634 -25.63 26.08 16.28
N GLN A 635 -25.02 27.25 16.54
CA GLN A 635 -25.33 28.10 17.69
C GLN A 635 -25.82 29.49 17.24
N ASN A 636 -26.91 29.95 17.84
CA ASN A 636 -27.45 31.30 17.72
C ASN A 636 -28.14 31.73 19.03
N GLU A 637 -28.78 32.90 19.04
CA GLU A 637 -29.45 33.41 20.25
C GLU A 637 -30.53 32.44 20.79
N LYS A 638 -31.25 31.74 19.92
CA LYS A 638 -32.31 30.80 20.32
C LYS A 638 -31.75 29.53 20.96
N THR A 639 -30.62 29.01 20.47
CA THR A 639 -30.00 27.80 21.03
C THR A 639 -29.17 28.09 22.27
N ILE A 640 -28.58 29.29 22.37
CA ILE A 640 -27.78 29.69 23.53
C ILE A 640 -28.66 30.06 24.73
N ALA A 641 -29.84 30.66 24.51
CA ALA A 641 -30.68 31.14 25.60
C ALA A 641 -31.09 30.04 26.61
N PRO A 642 -31.53 28.84 26.19
CA PRO A 642 -31.82 27.74 27.12
C PRO A 642 -30.59 27.22 27.86
N MET A 643 -29.42 27.22 27.21
CA MET A 643 -28.16 26.75 27.81
C MET A 643 -27.54 27.75 28.78
N LYS A 644 -27.99 29.02 28.79
CA LYS A 644 -27.37 30.10 29.57
C LYS A 644 -27.14 29.76 31.06
N PRO A 645 -28.08 29.13 31.80
CA PRO A 645 -27.83 28.75 33.20
C PRO A 645 -26.64 27.79 33.36
N PHE A 646 -26.51 26.80 32.46
CA PHE A 646 -25.39 25.87 32.41
C PHE A 646 -24.08 26.62 32.06
N LEU A 647 -24.10 27.45 31.02
CA LEU A 647 -22.93 28.21 30.58
C LEU A 647 -22.42 29.17 31.68
N ASP A 648 -23.33 29.85 32.39
CA ASP A 648 -22.99 30.72 33.51
C ASP A 648 -22.40 29.92 34.69
N HIS A 649 -22.97 28.74 35.01
CA HIS A 649 -22.49 27.86 36.07
C HIS A 649 -21.04 27.43 35.83
N TYR A 650 -20.77 26.90 34.63
CA TYR A 650 -19.46 26.38 34.23
C TYR A 650 -18.51 27.46 33.69
N LYS A 651 -18.97 28.71 33.60
CA LYS A 651 -18.22 29.85 33.04
C LYS A 651 -17.71 29.59 31.63
N LEU A 652 -18.47 28.83 30.85
CA LEU A 652 -18.15 28.49 29.47
C LEU A 652 -18.70 29.58 28.53
N THR A 653 -17.84 30.12 27.67
CA THR A 653 -18.27 31.03 26.61
C THR A 653 -18.39 30.26 25.30
N VAL A 654 -19.57 30.31 24.68
CA VAL A 654 -19.79 29.82 23.32
C VAL A 654 -19.32 30.91 22.36
N ASP A 655 -18.12 30.75 21.81
CA ASP A 655 -17.48 31.69 20.87
C ASP A 655 -17.51 31.20 19.41
N TRP A 656 -18.32 30.17 19.12
CA TRP A 656 -18.58 29.63 17.79
C TRP A 656 -20.07 29.69 17.44
N THR A 657 -20.36 29.72 16.14
CA THR A 657 -21.72 29.60 15.60
C THR A 657 -21.90 28.37 14.73
N THR A 658 -20.81 27.87 14.14
CA THR A 658 -20.81 26.73 13.22
C THR A 658 -19.99 25.57 13.80
N LEU A 659 -20.15 24.38 13.22
CA LEU A 659 -19.42 23.19 13.67
C LEU A 659 -17.92 23.33 13.44
N ASP A 660 -17.51 23.94 12.33
CA ASP A 660 -16.10 24.21 12.07
C ASP A 660 -15.50 25.17 13.12
N GLY A 661 -16.29 26.13 13.60
CA GLY A 661 -15.88 27.01 14.70
C GLY A 661 -15.62 26.24 16.00
N TYR A 662 -16.51 25.30 16.36
CA TYR A 662 -16.30 24.40 17.50
C TYR A 662 -15.05 23.53 17.31
N PHE A 663 -14.90 22.89 16.15
CA PHE A 663 -13.72 22.05 15.89
C PHE A 663 -12.42 22.84 15.98
N LYS A 664 -12.37 24.07 15.44
CA LYS A 664 -11.21 24.97 15.60
C LYS A 664 -10.96 25.33 17.07
N ARG A 665 -12.02 25.53 17.85
CA ARG A 665 -11.91 25.83 19.28
C ARG A 665 -11.30 24.66 20.04
N LEU A 666 -11.71 23.43 19.73
CA LEU A 666 -11.20 22.20 20.33
C LEU A 666 -9.77 21.89 19.87
N GLU A 667 -9.49 21.98 18.56
CA GLU A 667 -8.14 21.81 18.00
C GLU A 667 -7.13 22.75 18.65
N LYS A 668 -7.52 24.01 18.89
CA LYS A 668 -6.68 25.00 19.57
C LYS A 668 -6.40 24.63 21.03
N GLN A 669 -7.35 23.98 21.70
CA GLN A 669 -7.19 23.51 23.08
C GLN A 669 -6.41 22.20 23.17
N GLY A 670 -6.45 21.39 22.11
CA GLY A 670 -6.09 19.97 22.15
C GLY A 670 -7.24 19.12 22.70
N THR A 671 -7.23 17.82 22.41
CA THR A 671 -8.17 16.83 22.99
C THR A 671 -7.44 15.50 23.19
N PRO A 672 -7.71 14.76 24.27
CA PRO A 672 -7.15 13.41 24.48
C PRO A 672 -7.77 12.36 23.56
N LEU A 673 -8.99 12.59 23.05
CA LEU A 673 -9.71 11.66 22.19
C LEU A 673 -9.83 12.19 20.78
N ASN A 674 -9.88 11.27 19.82
CA ASN A 674 -10.44 11.60 18.52
C ASN A 674 -11.94 11.82 18.66
N ILE A 675 -12.49 12.85 18.03
CA ILE A 675 -13.92 13.16 18.15
C ILE A 675 -14.55 13.53 16.82
N GLY A 676 -15.63 12.84 16.47
CA GLY A 676 -16.53 13.20 15.36
C GLY A 676 -17.93 13.45 15.90
N THR A 677 -18.72 14.27 15.20
CA THR A 677 -20.09 14.56 15.64
C THR A 677 -21.05 14.62 14.45
N TYR A 678 -22.28 14.21 14.70
CA TYR A 678 -23.43 14.51 13.84
C TYR A 678 -23.94 15.92 14.08
N VAL A 679 -24.70 16.45 13.11
CA VAL A 679 -25.59 17.61 13.35
C VAL A 679 -26.96 17.10 13.79
N GLY A 680 -27.36 17.48 15.00
CA GLY A 680 -28.61 17.05 15.59
C GLY A 680 -29.82 17.80 15.03
N SER A 681 -30.86 17.07 14.64
CA SER A 681 -32.09 17.68 14.10
C SER A 681 -32.87 18.48 15.13
N ALA A 682 -32.78 18.14 16.43
CA ALA A 682 -33.34 18.97 17.50
C ALA A 682 -32.61 20.33 17.56
N GLN A 683 -31.27 20.34 17.51
CA GLN A 683 -30.47 21.57 17.47
C GLN A 683 -30.84 22.47 16.30
N VAL A 684 -31.02 21.88 15.10
CA VAL A 684 -31.43 22.60 13.89
C VAL A 684 -32.84 23.18 14.04
N ARG A 685 -33.75 22.44 14.67
CA ARG A 685 -35.12 22.89 14.94
C ARG A 685 -35.13 24.03 15.96
N GLU A 686 -34.37 23.94 17.04
CA GLU A 686 -34.23 25.00 18.05
C GLU A 686 -33.69 26.29 17.43
N ALA A 687 -32.68 26.18 16.56
CA ALA A 687 -32.08 27.32 15.87
C ALA A 687 -33.07 28.09 14.99
N VAL A 688 -34.12 27.43 14.47
CA VAL A 688 -35.07 28.03 13.51
C VAL A 688 -36.44 28.27 14.16
N ILE A 689 -37.05 27.25 14.75
CA ILE A 689 -38.43 27.24 15.29
C ILE A 689 -38.45 27.52 16.80
N GLY A 690 -37.40 27.13 17.53
CA GLY A 690 -37.41 27.02 18.99
C GLY A 690 -38.18 25.77 19.46
N ASP A 691 -38.58 25.75 20.73
CA ASP A 691 -39.18 24.58 21.41
C ASP A 691 -40.68 24.34 21.13
N ASN A 692 -41.22 24.93 20.07
CA ASN A 692 -42.67 24.93 19.83
C ASN A 692 -43.15 23.64 19.15
N ASP A 693 -44.27 23.09 19.62
CA ASP A 693 -44.96 21.95 19.00
C ASP A 693 -45.75 22.39 17.76
N ARG A 694 -45.03 22.56 16.64
CA ARG A 694 -45.61 22.84 15.32
C ARG A 694 -44.69 22.41 14.20
N ALA A 695 -45.24 22.12 13.03
CA ALA A 695 -44.44 21.92 11.82
C ALA A 695 -43.69 23.21 11.40
N PRO A 696 -42.52 23.09 10.74
CA PRO A 696 -41.88 24.21 10.06
C PRO A 696 -42.78 24.73 8.92
N THR A 697 -42.78 26.05 8.74
CA THR A 697 -43.24 26.64 7.48
C THR A 697 -42.26 26.27 6.35
N PRO A 698 -42.65 26.37 5.07
CA PRO A 698 -41.74 26.08 3.96
C PRO A 698 -40.43 26.90 4.00
N ALA A 699 -40.48 28.16 4.43
CA ALA A 699 -39.29 29.00 4.55
C ALA A 699 -38.38 28.56 5.71
N GLU A 700 -38.97 28.15 6.84
CA GLU A 700 -38.21 27.61 7.97
C GLU A 700 -37.56 26.26 7.61
N LEU A 701 -38.25 25.39 6.87
CA LEU A 701 -37.68 24.12 6.42
C LEU A 701 -36.45 24.35 5.51
N GLU A 702 -36.48 25.34 4.61
CA GLU A 702 -35.30 25.68 3.81
C GLU A 702 -34.16 26.26 4.67
N GLN A 703 -34.44 27.00 5.73
CA GLN A 703 -33.42 27.45 6.68
C GLN A 703 -32.79 26.26 7.42
N MET A 704 -33.60 25.31 7.87
CA MET A 704 -33.14 24.09 8.53
C MET A 704 -32.25 23.26 7.60
N LYS A 705 -32.66 23.08 6.33
CA LYS A 705 -31.85 22.42 5.30
C LYS A 705 -30.51 23.13 5.08
N ALA A 706 -30.49 24.47 5.06
CA ALA A 706 -29.26 25.23 4.91
C ALA A 706 -28.30 25.06 6.10
N LEU A 707 -28.83 24.94 7.33
CA LEU A 707 -28.02 24.66 8.51
C LEU A 707 -27.38 23.26 8.46
N VAL A 708 -28.15 22.24 8.06
CA VAL A 708 -27.62 20.89 7.84
C VAL A 708 -26.55 20.91 6.75
N GLU A 709 -26.80 21.59 5.63
CA GLU A 709 -25.83 21.74 4.55
C GLU A 709 -24.53 22.38 5.04
N GLN A 710 -24.61 23.45 5.84
CA GLN A 710 -23.42 24.08 6.42
C GLN A 710 -22.69 23.13 7.36
N ALA A 711 -23.39 22.41 8.23
CA ALA A 711 -22.77 21.46 9.14
C ALA A 711 -22.06 20.31 8.41
N MET A 712 -22.65 19.79 7.32
CA MET A 712 -21.98 18.78 6.48
C MET A 712 -20.70 19.33 5.84
N LYS A 713 -20.71 20.58 5.35
CA LYS A 713 -19.51 21.26 4.82
C LYS A 713 -18.46 21.52 5.89
N ASP A 714 -18.89 21.74 7.12
CA ASP A 714 -18.02 21.92 8.29
C ASP A 714 -17.43 20.59 8.80
N GLY A 715 -17.95 19.45 8.35
CA GLY A 715 -17.44 18.13 8.66
C GLY A 715 -18.30 17.31 9.61
N ALA A 716 -19.62 17.57 9.70
CA ALA A 716 -20.53 16.63 10.37
C ALA A 716 -20.50 15.25 9.70
N LEU A 717 -20.60 14.19 10.48
CA LEU A 717 -20.64 12.80 9.97
C LEU A 717 -21.98 12.47 9.30
N GLY A 718 -23.03 13.21 9.66
CA GLY A 718 -24.37 13.03 9.14
C GLY A 718 -25.36 13.92 9.89
N VAL A 719 -26.63 13.59 9.76
CA VAL A 719 -27.72 14.17 10.57
C VAL A 719 -28.26 13.13 11.55
N SER A 720 -28.55 13.56 12.76
CA SER A 720 -29.04 12.69 13.82
C SER A 720 -30.35 13.20 14.45
N SER A 721 -31.02 12.37 15.23
CA SER A 721 -32.27 12.73 15.90
C SER A 721 -32.44 12.01 17.23
N ALA A 722 -33.15 12.67 18.16
CA ALA A 722 -33.63 12.07 19.40
C ALA A 722 -35.15 12.24 19.53
N LEU A 723 -35.87 11.42 18.78
CA LEU A 723 -37.30 11.59 18.49
C LEU A 723 -38.22 11.29 19.68
N ILE A 724 -37.69 10.73 20.76
CA ILE A 724 -38.39 10.56 22.04
C ILE A 724 -38.52 11.88 22.82
N TYR A 725 -37.64 12.86 22.56
CA TYR A 725 -37.54 14.09 23.36
C TYR A 725 -38.04 15.34 22.61
N PRO A 726 -38.65 16.29 23.32
CA PRO A 726 -38.84 17.65 22.82
C PRO A 726 -37.50 18.36 22.53
N PRO A 727 -37.41 19.18 21.47
CA PRO A 727 -38.47 19.45 20.49
C PRO A 727 -38.51 18.45 19.32
N ASN A 728 -37.62 17.45 19.28
CA ASN A 728 -37.48 16.56 18.13
C ASN A 728 -38.70 15.65 17.92
N ILE A 729 -39.39 15.26 19.00
CA ILE A 729 -40.63 14.47 18.95
C ILE A 729 -41.75 15.17 18.14
N TYR A 730 -41.72 16.50 18.04
CA TYR A 730 -42.67 17.29 17.25
C TYR A 730 -42.37 17.24 15.74
N ALA A 731 -41.20 16.73 15.33
CA ALA A 731 -40.81 16.60 13.94
C ALA A 731 -41.60 15.49 13.24
N GLN A 732 -42.08 15.81 12.04
CA GLN A 732 -42.76 14.85 11.16
C GLN A 732 -41.72 14.05 10.36
N THR A 733 -42.05 12.83 9.95
CA THR A 733 -41.12 11.99 9.15
C THR A 733 -40.63 12.68 7.88
N ASP A 734 -41.50 13.39 7.17
CA ASP A 734 -41.15 14.07 5.91
C ASP A 734 -40.17 15.25 6.13
N GLU A 735 -40.21 15.87 7.31
CA GLU A 735 -39.22 16.87 7.71
C GLU A 735 -37.84 16.22 7.87
N LEU A 736 -37.75 15.09 8.56
CA LEU A 736 -36.50 14.34 8.75
C LEU A 736 -35.95 13.82 7.42
N ILE A 737 -36.81 13.32 6.53
CA ILE A 737 -36.43 12.93 5.16
C ILE A 737 -35.81 14.12 4.43
N ALA A 738 -36.41 15.31 4.50
CA ALA A 738 -35.89 16.50 3.83
C ALA A 738 -34.50 16.92 4.34
N LEU A 739 -34.24 16.81 5.65
CA LEU A 739 -32.92 17.07 6.24
C LEU A 739 -31.90 15.98 5.87
N ALA A 740 -32.30 14.71 5.94
CA ALA A 740 -31.49 13.56 5.56
C ALA A 740 -31.09 13.63 4.07
N GLN A 741 -31.99 14.04 3.18
CA GLN A 741 -31.68 14.29 1.75
C GLN A 741 -30.64 15.39 1.51
N VAL A 742 -30.43 16.29 2.47
CA VAL A 742 -29.30 17.24 2.40
C VAL A 742 -28.01 16.51 2.74
N ALA A 743 -27.97 15.77 3.85
CA ALA A 743 -26.78 15.02 4.28
C ALA A 743 -26.33 13.98 3.23
N SER A 744 -27.26 13.38 2.49
CA SER A 744 -26.96 12.40 1.43
C SER A 744 -26.09 12.96 0.31
N LYS A 745 -26.22 14.25 0.00
CA LYS A 745 -25.39 14.94 -1.02
C LYS A 745 -23.91 15.01 -0.63
N TYR A 746 -23.62 14.84 0.65
CA TYR A 746 -22.28 14.96 1.24
C TYR A 746 -21.74 13.62 1.75
N GLY A 747 -22.43 12.52 1.44
CA GLY A 747 -22.02 11.17 1.84
C GLY A 747 -22.05 10.92 3.35
N GLY A 748 -22.94 11.60 4.07
CA GLY A 748 -23.15 11.41 5.52
C GLY A 748 -24.02 10.20 5.85
N LEU A 749 -24.47 10.13 7.10
CA LEU A 749 -25.40 9.11 7.62
C LEU A 749 -26.67 9.75 8.22
N TYR A 750 -27.72 8.95 8.42
CA TYR A 750 -28.83 9.27 9.31
C TYR A 750 -28.71 8.43 10.58
N ALA A 751 -28.59 9.06 11.74
CA ALA A 751 -28.60 8.36 13.02
C ALA A 751 -29.84 8.73 13.85
N THR A 752 -30.33 7.83 14.69
CA THR A 752 -31.58 8.08 15.44
C THR A 752 -31.66 7.34 16.76
N HIS A 753 -31.85 8.11 17.83
CA HIS A 753 -32.66 7.66 18.95
C HIS A 753 -34.12 7.76 18.50
N MET A 754 -34.65 6.59 18.16
CA MET A 754 -35.95 6.47 17.49
C MET A 754 -37.11 6.96 18.35
N ARG A 755 -38.25 7.20 17.69
CA ARG A 755 -39.42 7.86 18.29
C ARG A 755 -40.02 7.12 19.49
N SER A 756 -39.89 5.80 19.51
CA SER A 756 -40.30 4.97 20.62
C SER A 756 -39.40 3.75 20.68
N GLU A 757 -39.08 3.34 21.90
CA GLU A 757 -38.36 2.12 22.22
C GLU A 757 -39.27 1.14 23.00
N GLY A 758 -40.50 1.55 23.30
CA GLY A 758 -41.53 0.78 23.97
C GLY A 758 -42.71 0.48 23.05
N ALA A 759 -43.89 1.08 23.29
CA ALA A 759 -45.16 0.66 22.70
C ALA A 759 -45.18 0.63 21.16
N SER A 760 -44.42 1.53 20.54
CA SER A 760 -44.41 1.76 19.10
C SER A 760 -43.02 1.50 18.49
N GLU A 761 -42.19 0.66 19.12
CA GLU A 761 -40.82 0.35 18.70
C GLU A 761 -40.73 -0.11 17.22
N MET A 762 -41.69 -0.93 16.77
CA MET A 762 -41.70 -1.46 15.40
C MET A 762 -42.08 -0.37 14.39
N GLN A 763 -42.96 0.54 14.74
CA GLN A 763 -43.35 1.69 13.92
C GLN A 763 -42.21 2.70 13.84
N ALA A 764 -41.52 2.95 14.95
CA ALA A 764 -40.36 3.82 15.01
C ALA A 764 -39.18 3.26 14.18
N LEU A 765 -38.95 1.95 14.22
CA LEU A 765 -37.98 1.29 13.34
C LEU A 765 -38.38 1.39 11.86
N ALA A 766 -39.67 1.21 11.54
CA ALA A 766 -40.17 1.39 10.18
C ALA A 766 -40.00 2.84 9.69
N GLU A 767 -40.14 3.83 10.57
CA GLU A 767 -39.86 5.24 10.29
C GLU A 767 -38.38 5.44 9.94
N ALA A 768 -37.45 4.91 10.74
CA ALA A 768 -36.02 5.00 10.47
C ALA A 768 -35.64 4.36 9.11
N ILE A 769 -36.20 3.18 8.81
CA ILE A 769 -36.01 2.48 7.52
C ILE A 769 -36.56 3.32 6.35
N ARG A 770 -37.74 3.95 6.53
CA ARG A 770 -38.34 4.83 5.52
C ARG A 770 -37.44 6.03 5.24
N ILE A 771 -36.92 6.68 6.30
CA ILE A 771 -36.01 7.82 6.18
C ILE A 771 -34.75 7.43 5.39
N GLY A 772 -34.09 6.32 5.76
CA GLY A 772 -32.91 5.83 5.05
C GLY A 772 -33.14 5.56 3.56
N ARG A 773 -34.28 4.93 3.23
CA ARG A 773 -34.65 4.62 1.84
C ARG A 773 -34.96 5.87 1.01
N GLU A 774 -35.77 6.78 1.54
CA GLU A 774 -36.19 7.98 0.80
C GLU A 774 -35.10 9.06 0.73
N ALA A 775 -34.16 9.08 1.69
CA ALA A 775 -33.00 9.95 1.67
C ALA A 775 -31.78 9.35 0.93
N ASN A 776 -31.81 8.04 0.65
CA ASN A 776 -30.67 7.27 0.14
C ASN A 776 -29.43 7.40 1.04
N LEU A 777 -29.61 7.07 2.32
CA LEU A 777 -28.59 7.17 3.37
C LEU A 777 -28.47 5.88 4.18
N PRO A 778 -27.27 5.54 4.68
CA PRO A 778 -27.14 4.58 5.77
C PRO A 778 -27.86 5.05 7.03
N VAL A 779 -28.38 4.11 7.83
CA VAL A 779 -29.22 4.39 9.02
C VAL A 779 -28.63 3.77 10.28
N GLU A 780 -28.10 4.56 11.22
CA GLU A 780 -27.67 4.09 12.55
C GLU A 780 -28.80 4.23 13.57
N VAL A 781 -29.17 3.12 14.20
CA VAL A 781 -30.10 3.15 15.33
C VAL A 781 -29.29 3.24 16.62
N PHE A 782 -29.38 4.40 17.26
CA PHE A 782 -28.66 4.64 18.50
C PHE A 782 -29.21 3.80 19.64
N HIS A 783 -28.28 3.30 20.48
CA HIS A 783 -28.50 2.56 21.73
C HIS A 783 -29.73 1.64 21.73
N LEU A 784 -29.88 0.83 20.68
CA LEU A 784 -31.02 -0.02 20.38
C LEU A 784 -31.52 -0.78 21.61
N LYS A 785 -32.81 -0.67 21.94
CA LYS A 785 -33.41 -1.39 23.06
C LYS A 785 -34.90 -1.66 22.88
N VAL A 786 -35.40 -2.56 23.72
CA VAL A 786 -36.82 -2.80 23.96
C VAL A 786 -37.12 -2.37 25.39
N SER A 787 -37.92 -1.32 25.53
CA SER A 787 -38.31 -0.70 26.78
C SER A 787 -39.60 -1.33 27.31
N GLY A 788 -39.66 -1.61 28.60
CA GLY A 788 -40.86 -1.99 29.33
C GLY A 788 -41.15 -3.49 29.39
N LYS A 789 -41.46 -3.97 30.60
CA LYS A 789 -41.76 -5.39 30.89
C LYS A 789 -42.80 -6.04 29.97
N PRO A 790 -43.89 -5.38 29.55
CA PRO A 790 -44.86 -5.99 28.65
C PRO A 790 -44.31 -6.40 27.28
N ARG A 791 -43.13 -5.90 26.89
CA ARG A 791 -42.53 -6.08 25.56
C ARG A 791 -41.22 -6.87 25.57
N TRP A 792 -40.69 -7.20 26.75
CA TRP A 792 -39.48 -8.00 26.86
C TRP A 792 -39.57 -9.29 26.04
N GLY A 793 -38.49 -9.61 25.32
CA GLY A 793 -38.42 -10.68 24.34
C GLY A 793 -38.77 -10.27 22.91
N ASN A 794 -39.16 -9.01 22.67
CA ASN A 794 -39.42 -8.48 21.34
C ASN A 794 -38.15 -8.11 20.56
N MET A 795 -36.96 -8.08 21.18
CA MET A 795 -35.73 -7.71 20.47
C MET A 795 -35.48 -8.62 19.26
N LYS A 796 -35.90 -9.89 19.32
CA LYS A 796 -35.85 -10.80 18.17
C LYS A 796 -36.61 -10.29 16.93
N ASN A 797 -37.73 -9.60 17.12
CA ASN A 797 -38.54 -9.04 16.04
C ASN A 797 -37.87 -7.77 15.46
N VAL A 798 -37.32 -6.94 16.34
CA VAL A 798 -36.52 -5.77 15.99
C VAL A 798 -35.30 -6.18 15.16
N VAL A 799 -34.53 -7.14 15.65
CA VAL A 799 -33.37 -7.75 14.95
C VAL A 799 -33.78 -8.33 13.60
N ALA A 800 -34.86 -9.12 13.54
CA ALA A 800 -35.35 -9.69 12.28
C ALA A 800 -35.74 -8.61 11.27
N THR A 801 -36.28 -7.48 11.73
CA THR A 801 -36.69 -6.36 10.87
C THR A 801 -35.49 -5.57 10.35
N ILE A 802 -34.49 -5.30 11.21
CA ILE A 802 -33.22 -4.72 10.79
C ILE A 802 -32.52 -5.64 9.77
N GLN A 803 -32.45 -6.94 10.04
CA GLN A 803 -31.84 -7.90 9.12
C GLN A 803 -32.58 -7.94 7.78
N SER A 804 -33.91 -7.96 7.77
CA SER A 804 -34.72 -7.90 6.54
C SER A 804 -34.46 -6.61 5.74
N ALA A 805 -34.31 -5.47 6.41
CA ALA A 805 -33.94 -4.22 5.75
C ALA A 805 -32.52 -4.30 5.14
N ARG A 806 -31.55 -4.87 5.85
CA ARG A 806 -30.19 -5.13 5.34
C ARG A 806 -30.20 -6.07 4.13
N ASP A 807 -30.94 -7.17 4.20
CA ASP A 807 -31.09 -8.14 3.11
C ASP A 807 -31.75 -7.51 1.88
N SER A 808 -32.57 -6.46 2.07
CA SER A 808 -33.16 -5.67 0.99
C SER A 808 -32.24 -4.60 0.38
N GLY A 809 -31.00 -4.47 0.89
CA GLY A 809 -29.99 -3.54 0.39
C GLY A 809 -29.88 -2.21 1.13
N LEU A 810 -30.63 -1.98 2.21
CA LEU A 810 -30.45 -0.79 3.05
C LEU A 810 -29.29 -0.99 4.02
N ASP A 811 -28.32 -0.07 4.05
CA ASP A 811 -27.24 -0.11 5.03
C ASP A 811 -27.70 0.41 6.41
N ILE A 812 -28.35 -0.44 7.20
CA ILE A 812 -28.85 -0.14 8.54
C ILE A 812 -28.13 -0.96 9.61
N ALA A 813 -27.68 -0.32 10.69
CA ALA A 813 -26.94 -0.92 11.80
C ALA A 813 -27.34 -0.21 13.10
N ALA A 814 -26.73 -0.60 14.22
CA ALA A 814 -27.06 -0.04 15.52
C ALA A 814 -25.86 -0.08 16.48
N ASP A 815 -25.97 0.61 17.60
CA ASP A 815 -25.12 0.43 18.77
C ASP A 815 -25.97 0.11 20.01
N MET A 816 -25.32 -0.39 21.07
CA MET A 816 -25.93 -0.61 22.38
C MET A 816 -24.91 -0.38 23.50
N TYR A 817 -25.35 0.13 24.65
CA TYR A 817 -24.61 -0.02 25.90
C TYR A 817 -24.99 -1.33 26.61
N PRO A 818 -24.06 -1.99 27.31
CA PRO A 818 -24.29 -3.31 27.91
C PRO A 818 -24.96 -3.25 29.30
N TYR A 819 -26.07 -2.51 29.42
CA TYR A 819 -26.83 -2.37 30.68
C TYR A 819 -28.34 -2.45 30.48
N PRO A 820 -29.11 -3.00 31.45
CA PRO A 820 -30.56 -3.13 31.38
C PRO A 820 -31.32 -1.82 31.75
N ALA A 821 -30.60 -0.70 31.84
CA ALA A 821 -31.15 0.60 32.21
C ALA A 821 -30.57 1.69 31.33
N GLY A 822 -31.37 2.72 31.07
CA GLY A 822 -30.93 3.95 30.41
C GLY A 822 -30.89 5.12 31.39
N ALA A 823 -30.30 6.24 30.99
CA ALA A 823 -30.27 7.46 31.79
C ALA A 823 -30.64 8.69 30.96
N THR A 824 -31.39 9.61 31.55
CA THR A 824 -31.79 10.90 30.95
C THR A 824 -32.33 11.83 32.05
N ALA A 825 -32.82 13.02 31.70
CA ALA A 825 -33.45 13.92 32.65
C ALA A 825 -34.75 13.32 33.23
N LEU A 826 -35.01 13.54 34.53
CA LEU A 826 -36.24 13.09 35.20
C LEU A 826 -37.50 13.65 34.52
N ALA A 827 -37.39 14.86 33.96
CA ALA A 827 -38.46 15.51 33.22
C ALA A 827 -38.90 14.74 31.97
N SER A 828 -38.03 13.89 31.39
CA SER A 828 -38.34 13.05 30.24
C SER A 828 -39.40 11.99 30.53
N ALA A 829 -39.71 11.72 31.80
CA ALA A 829 -40.82 10.86 32.19
C ALA A 829 -42.20 11.54 32.07
N LEU A 830 -42.25 12.85 31.83
CA LEU A 830 -43.49 13.60 31.68
C LEU A 830 -43.96 13.56 30.21
N PRO A 831 -45.29 13.65 29.96
CA PRO A 831 -45.81 13.71 28.60
C PRO A 831 -45.21 14.88 27.79
N PRO A 832 -44.82 14.68 26.52
CA PRO A 832 -44.13 15.69 25.71
C PRO A 832 -44.85 17.04 25.58
N TRP A 833 -46.20 17.03 25.60
CA TRP A 833 -47.00 18.27 25.53
C TRP A 833 -46.76 19.22 26.71
N VAL A 834 -46.24 18.69 27.83
CA VAL A 834 -45.90 19.50 29.01
C VAL A 834 -44.69 20.40 28.71
N ALA A 835 -43.82 20.01 27.77
CA ALA A 835 -42.62 20.76 27.39
C ALA A 835 -42.80 21.69 26.18
N ASP A 836 -43.99 21.76 25.57
CA ASP A 836 -44.24 22.64 24.41
C ASP A 836 -43.94 24.11 24.74
N GLY A 837 -43.02 24.73 24.02
CA GLY A 837 -42.51 26.07 24.31
C GLY A 837 -41.38 26.10 25.37
N GLY A 838 -40.77 24.95 25.66
CA GLY A 838 -39.52 24.81 26.41
C GLY A 838 -39.67 24.64 27.92
N VAL A 839 -38.52 24.55 28.59
CA VAL A 839 -38.43 24.23 30.03
C VAL A 839 -39.21 25.20 30.92
N GLN A 840 -39.25 26.50 30.57
CA GLN A 840 -40.00 27.49 31.35
C GLN A 840 -41.50 27.23 31.31
N LYS A 841 -42.04 26.85 30.14
CA LYS A 841 -43.44 26.47 30.00
C LYS A 841 -43.76 25.18 30.74
N LEU A 842 -42.83 24.21 30.74
CA LEU A 842 -42.93 23.02 31.58
C LEU A 842 -43.07 23.38 33.06
N LEU A 843 -42.18 24.22 33.59
CA LEU A 843 -42.21 24.63 35.00
C LEU A 843 -43.45 25.46 35.36
N GLU A 844 -43.95 26.29 34.45
CA GLU A 844 -45.23 26.99 34.60
C GLU A 844 -46.40 26.01 34.68
N ARG A 845 -46.47 25.05 33.74
CA ARG A 845 -47.53 24.03 33.67
C ARG A 845 -47.56 23.15 34.92
N LEU A 846 -46.40 22.76 35.46
CA LEU A 846 -46.32 21.92 36.67
C LEU A 846 -46.87 22.60 37.95
N LYS A 847 -47.10 23.91 37.94
CA LYS A 847 -47.75 24.65 39.05
C LYS A 847 -49.27 24.58 39.00
N ASP A 848 -49.88 24.21 37.88
CA ASP A 848 -51.33 24.14 37.70
C ASP A 848 -51.89 22.78 38.17
N PRO A 849 -52.78 22.73 39.18
CA PRO A 849 -53.37 21.49 39.66
C PRO A 849 -54.15 20.68 38.61
N ALA A 850 -54.80 21.34 37.64
CA ALA A 850 -55.56 20.66 36.60
C ALA A 850 -54.62 19.97 35.59
N VAL A 851 -53.51 20.65 35.25
CA VAL A 851 -52.43 20.09 34.45
C VAL A 851 -51.82 18.87 35.15
N ARG A 852 -51.48 18.99 36.44
CA ARG A 852 -50.95 17.86 37.23
C ARG A 852 -51.90 16.66 37.26
N ALA A 853 -53.20 16.90 37.40
CA ALA A 853 -54.19 15.82 37.37
C ALA A 853 -54.23 15.10 36.01
N ARG A 854 -54.09 15.84 34.90
CA ARG A 854 -53.94 15.25 33.56
C ARG A 854 -52.64 14.46 33.44
N ILE A 855 -51.50 15.02 33.85
CA ILE A 855 -50.20 14.32 33.83
C ILE A 855 -50.29 13.00 34.60
N LYS A 856 -50.86 13.01 35.81
CA LYS A 856 -51.05 11.78 36.60
C LYS A 856 -51.85 10.73 35.85
N LYS A 857 -52.91 11.12 35.14
CA LYS A 857 -53.69 10.19 34.31
C LYS A 857 -52.82 9.63 33.18
N ASP A 858 -52.08 10.51 32.49
CA ASP A 858 -51.20 10.11 31.38
C ASP A 858 -50.09 9.15 31.87
N LEU A 859 -49.62 9.25 33.11
CA LEU A 859 -48.59 8.33 33.64
C LEU A 859 -49.07 6.90 33.95
N THR A 860 -50.38 6.65 34.05
CA THR A 860 -50.92 5.36 34.56
C THR A 860 -50.86 4.18 33.58
N GLY A 861 -50.52 4.42 32.32
CA GLY A 861 -50.62 3.40 31.28
C GLY A 861 -49.63 3.58 30.15
N ASP A 862 -49.63 2.58 29.28
CA ASP A 862 -48.86 2.56 28.06
C ASP A 862 -49.43 3.52 27.00
N HIS A 863 -48.57 4.10 26.16
CA HIS A 863 -48.98 5.07 25.12
C HIS A 863 -48.33 4.77 23.77
N PRO A 864 -49.12 4.76 22.67
CA PRO A 864 -48.57 4.56 21.33
C PRO A 864 -47.89 5.81 20.76
N ASP A 865 -48.20 7.00 21.30
CA ASP A 865 -47.81 8.29 20.70
C ASP A 865 -46.56 8.92 21.36
N TRP A 866 -46.12 8.42 22.51
CA TRP A 866 -44.92 8.88 23.22
C TRP A 866 -44.41 7.81 24.21
N GLU A 867 -43.14 7.88 24.59
CA GLU A 867 -42.53 6.90 25.49
C GLU A 867 -42.78 7.24 26.98
N ASN A 868 -43.56 6.41 27.67
CA ASN A 868 -43.85 6.60 29.09
C ASN A 868 -42.81 5.88 29.97
N LEU A 869 -41.62 6.48 30.09
CA LEU A 869 -40.50 5.93 30.88
C LEU A 869 -40.88 5.59 32.33
N PHE A 870 -41.81 6.34 32.95
CA PHE A 870 -42.30 6.05 34.29
C PHE A 870 -43.08 4.74 34.33
N TYR A 871 -43.95 4.49 33.35
CA TYR A 871 -44.68 3.24 33.23
C TYR A 871 -43.75 2.07 32.86
N ASP A 872 -42.86 2.26 31.89
CA ASP A 872 -42.01 1.18 31.35
C ASP A 872 -41.02 0.62 32.39
N CYS A 873 -40.55 1.45 33.31
CA CYS A 873 -39.73 0.97 34.44
C CYS A 873 -40.55 0.40 35.62
N GLY A 874 -41.88 0.35 35.52
CA GLY A 874 -42.77 -0.15 36.57
C GLY A 874 -43.07 0.86 37.68
N GLY A 875 -43.11 2.15 37.35
CA GLY A 875 -43.37 3.26 38.26
C GLY A 875 -42.14 3.72 39.04
N ALA A 876 -42.35 4.50 40.10
CA ALA A 876 -41.27 5.14 40.86
C ALA A 876 -40.23 4.20 41.48
N SER A 877 -40.53 2.91 41.63
CA SER A 877 -39.54 1.91 42.07
C SER A 877 -38.51 1.53 40.99
N GLY A 878 -38.76 1.88 39.74
CA GLY A 878 -37.87 1.68 38.60
C GLY A 878 -37.10 2.94 38.18
N VAL A 879 -37.26 4.05 38.90
CA VAL A 879 -36.56 5.31 38.63
C VAL A 879 -35.63 5.64 39.80
N LEU A 880 -34.33 5.73 39.51
CA LEU A 880 -33.29 6.15 40.46
C LEU A 880 -32.84 7.57 40.14
N ILE A 881 -32.68 8.41 41.16
CA ILE A 881 -32.19 9.78 41.01
C ILE A 881 -30.67 9.75 40.88
N ALA A 882 -30.17 10.20 39.73
CA ALA A 882 -28.74 10.18 39.40
C ALA A 882 -28.03 11.47 39.83
N SER A 883 -28.67 12.63 39.66
CA SER A 883 -28.09 13.92 40.03
C SER A 883 -29.19 14.95 40.33
N ALA A 884 -28.87 15.95 41.13
CA ALA A 884 -29.69 17.14 41.32
C ALA A 884 -28.83 18.41 41.48
N GLU A 885 -29.24 19.53 40.91
CA GLU A 885 -28.47 20.80 40.98
C GLU A 885 -28.69 21.54 42.31
N LYS A 886 -29.88 21.42 42.89
CA LYS A 886 -30.23 22.10 44.14
C LYS A 886 -29.59 21.41 45.36
N PRO A 887 -28.84 22.14 46.22
CA PRO A 887 -28.20 21.57 47.41
C PRO A 887 -29.15 20.80 48.33
N GLU A 888 -30.40 21.26 48.47
CA GLU A 888 -31.42 20.61 49.30
C GLU A 888 -31.91 19.26 48.74
N LEU A 889 -31.75 19.02 47.44
CA LEU A 889 -32.14 17.79 46.76
C LEU A 889 -31.01 16.78 46.63
N LYS A 890 -29.73 17.19 46.78
CA LYS A 890 -28.55 16.30 46.76
C LYS A 890 -28.69 15.07 47.68
N GLN A 891 -29.41 15.19 48.80
CA GLN A 891 -29.67 14.07 49.72
C GLN A 891 -30.48 12.91 49.11
N PHE A 892 -31.09 13.10 47.94
CA PHE A 892 -31.89 12.10 47.23
C PHE A 892 -31.14 11.42 46.09
N GLU A 893 -29.93 11.85 45.76
CA GLU A 893 -29.08 11.15 44.80
C GLU A 893 -28.80 9.72 45.27
N GLY A 894 -28.78 8.78 44.33
CA GLY A 894 -28.67 7.34 44.60
C GLY A 894 -29.93 6.69 45.20
N LYS A 895 -31.01 7.46 45.44
CA LYS A 895 -32.30 6.92 45.94
C LYS A 895 -33.31 6.77 44.81
N LYS A 896 -34.27 5.88 45.00
CA LYS A 896 -35.39 5.73 44.06
C LYS A 896 -36.44 6.80 44.31
N VAL A 897 -37.19 7.18 43.28
CA VAL A 897 -38.32 8.13 43.41
C VAL A 897 -39.32 7.64 44.47
N ASP A 898 -39.50 6.33 44.62
CA ASP A 898 -40.39 5.74 45.63
C ASP A 898 -39.90 5.98 47.08
N ASP A 899 -38.59 6.05 47.30
CA ASP A 899 -38.02 6.38 48.61
C ASP A 899 -38.22 7.87 48.94
N VAL A 900 -38.07 8.73 47.93
CA VAL A 900 -38.38 10.17 48.05
C VAL A 900 -39.87 10.37 48.33
N ALA A 901 -40.75 9.63 47.65
CA ALA A 901 -42.20 9.72 47.84
C ALA A 901 -42.61 9.36 49.27
N LYS A 902 -42.01 8.30 49.85
CA LYS A 902 -42.17 7.94 51.26
C LYS A 902 -41.66 9.03 52.20
N ALA A 903 -40.49 9.59 51.92
CA ALA A 903 -39.90 10.66 52.73
C ALA A 903 -40.76 11.93 52.73
N TRP A 904 -41.29 12.31 51.57
CA TRP A 904 -42.14 13.49 51.39
C TRP A 904 -43.62 13.25 51.72
N LYS A 905 -44.02 11.99 51.96
CA LYS A 905 -45.42 11.56 52.18
C LYS A 905 -46.35 12.01 51.04
N LYS A 906 -45.88 11.83 49.80
CA LYS A 906 -46.60 12.17 48.56
C LYS A 906 -46.80 10.93 47.71
N THR A 907 -47.67 11.03 46.70
CA THR A 907 -47.76 9.96 45.70
C THR A 907 -46.50 9.93 44.83
N PRO A 908 -46.16 8.79 44.22
CA PRO A 908 -45.06 8.69 43.27
C PRO A 908 -45.05 9.76 42.17
N GLU A 909 -46.21 10.03 41.57
CA GLU A 909 -46.36 10.98 40.47
C GLU A 909 -46.24 12.43 40.94
N ASP A 910 -46.81 12.76 42.10
CA ASP A 910 -46.64 14.09 42.68
C ASP A 910 -45.18 14.32 43.09
N THR A 911 -44.48 13.28 43.56
CA THR A 911 -43.05 13.34 43.87
C THR A 911 -42.20 13.57 42.63
N LEU A 912 -42.47 12.86 41.54
CA LEU A 912 -41.83 13.07 40.23
C LEU A 912 -41.95 14.54 39.79
N MET A 913 -43.19 15.06 39.73
CA MET A 913 -43.43 16.44 39.30
C MET A 913 -42.80 17.47 40.25
N ASP A 914 -42.77 17.20 41.54
CA ASP A 914 -42.21 18.11 42.54
C ASP A 914 -40.69 18.15 42.52
N LEU A 915 -40.02 17.02 42.25
CA LEU A 915 -38.57 16.98 42.00
C LEU A 915 -38.23 17.81 40.76
N VAL A 916 -38.92 17.56 39.65
CA VAL A 916 -38.72 18.33 38.40
C VAL A 916 -38.94 19.82 38.63
N LEU A 917 -39.99 20.20 39.35
CA LEU A 917 -40.26 21.61 39.63
C LEU A 917 -39.22 22.24 40.58
N ALA A 918 -38.82 21.54 41.64
CA ALA A 918 -37.91 22.05 42.66
C ALA A 918 -36.49 22.25 42.09
N ASP A 919 -36.05 21.36 41.21
CA ASP A 919 -34.72 21.38 40.60
C ASP A 919 -34.65 22.12 39.27
N ASN A 920 -35.72 22.84 38.88
CA ASN A 920 -35.84 23.51 37.59
C ASN A 920 -35.58 22.57 36.38
N ALA A 921 -36.09 21.34 36.48
CA ALA A 921 -35.95 20.26 35.50
C ALA A 921 -34.50 19.79 35.23
N GLN A 922 -33.57 20.05 36.15
CA GLN A 922 -32.17 19.62 36.04
C GLN A 922 -31.87 18.24 36.66
N THR A 923 -32.86 17.61 37.32
CA THR A 923 -32.65 16.31 37.97
C THR A 923 -32.37 15.22 36.93
N GLY A 924 -31.23 14.54 37.05
CA GLY A 924 -30.89 13.36 36.26
C GLY A 924 -31.52 12.08 36.84
N ALA A 925 -31.84 11.11 35.98
CA ALA A 925 -32.47 9.86 36.40
C ALA A 925 -32.00 8.64 35.60
N ILE A 926 -32.00 7.48 36.26
CA ILE A 926 -31.74 6.15 35.69
C ILE A 926 -33.04 5.35 35.69
N TYR A 927 -33.37 4.75 34.54
CA TYR A 927 -34.61 4.05 34.27
C TYR A 927 -34.36 2.56 34.00
N PHE A 928 -34.82 1.70 34.89
CA PHE A 928 -34.66 0.24 34.78
C PHE A 928 -35.78 -0.37 33.92
N MET A 929 -35.58 -0.38 32.60
CA MET A 929 -36.65 -0.67 31.64
C MET A 929 -36.36 -1.83 30.67
N ALA A 930 -35.12 -2.28 30.53
CA ALA A 930 -34.75 -3.34 29.58
C ALA A 930 -34.52 -4.70 30.27
N SER A 931 -34.53 -5.77 29.48
CA SER A 931 -34.26 -7.13 29.94
C SER A 931 -32.86 -7.61 29.53
N GLU A 932 -32.26 -8.47 30.34
CA GLU A 932 -30.95 -9.08 30.04
C GLU A 932 -31.01 -9.96 28.77
N GLU A 933 -32.14 -10.63 28.53
CA GLU A 933 -32.35 -11.49 27.35
C GLU A 933 -32.37 -10.68 26.05
N ASP A 934 -33.09 -9.55 26.04
CA ASP A 934 -33.11 -8.65 24.89
C ASP A 934 -31.74 -8.02 24.66
N LEU A 935 -31.04 -7.66 25.75
CA LEU A 935 -29.70 -7.11 25.68
C LEU A 935 -28.73 -8.10 25.01
N GLN A 936 -28.70 -9.35 25.45
CA GLN A 936 -27.88 -10.40 24.81
C GLN A 936 -28.27 -10.64 23.36
N THR A 937 -29.57 -10.63 23.06
CA THR A 937 -30.08 -10.80 21.69
C THR A 937 -29.56 -9.70 20.77
N GLY A 938 -29.64 -8.44 21.17
CA GLY A 938 -29.11 -7.31 20.40
C GLY A 938 -27.58 -7.30 20.32
N LEU A 939 -26.88 -7.51 21.45
CA LEU A 939 -25.42 -7.52 21.52
C LEU A 939 -24.80 -8.63 20.66
N SER A 940 -25.49 -9.77 20.47
CA SER A 940 -24.99 -10.87 19.64
C SER A 940 -24.96 -10.56 18.14
N GLN A 941 -25.65 -9.52 17.67
CA GLN A 941 -25.76 -9.25 16.22
C GLN A 941 -24.47 -8.72 15.62
N PRO A 942 -24.04 -9.18 14.43
CA PRO A 942 -22.76 -8.78 13.83
C PRO A 942 -22.68 -7.31 13.38
N TRP A 943 -23.85 -6.66 13.26
CA TRP A 943 -23.99 -5.25 12.88
C TRP A 943 -24.25 -4.31 14.07
N THR A 944 -24.29 -4.83 15.30
CA THR A 944 -24.43 -3.98 16.50
C THR A 944 -23.05 -3.58 17.02
N SER A 945 -22.74 -2.30 17.14
CA SER A 945 -21.54 -1.79 17.80
C SER A 945 -21.81 -1.46 19.28
N ILE A 946 -20.85 -0.84 19.99
CA ILE A 946 -21.04 -0.40 21.38
C ILE A 946 -20.93 1.12 21.45
N GLY A 947 -21.93 1.74 22.09
CA GLY A 947 -21.94 3.16 22.46
C GLY A 947 -22.16 3.27 23.96
N LEU A 948 -21.53 4.25 24.61
CA LEU A 948 -21.66 4.47 26.06
C LEU A 948 -22.91 5.27 26.41
N ASP A 949 -23.35 6.14 25.51
CA ASP A 949 -24.38 7.16 25.72
C ASP A 949 -24.10 8.00 26.98
N ALA A 950 -22.84 8.41 27.16
CA ALA A 950 -22.42 9.21 28.31
C ALA A 950 -21.32 10.20 27.91
N GLY A 951 -21.21 11.31 28.63
CA GLY A 951 -20.10 12.23 28.48
C GLY A 951 -18.83 11.68 29.12
N GLU A 952 -17.70 12.29 28.81
CA GLU A 952 -16.48 12.06 29.57
C GLU A 952 -16.62 12.66 30.98
N MET A 953 -16.03 11.97 31.94
CA MET A 953 -16.02 12.40 33.33
C MET A 953 -14.69 12.03 33.97
N SER A 954 -14.12 12.97 34.70
CA SER A 954 -13.03 12.71 35.65
C SER A 954 -13.57 12.71 37.08
N LEU A 955 -13.01 11.84 37.94
CA LEU A 955 -13.51 11.61 39.31
C LEU A 955 -13.39 12.82 40.25
N ASP A 956 -12.67 13.86 39.82
CA ASP A 956 -12.44 15.10 40.55
C ASP A 956 -12.64 16.34 39.64
N GLY A 957 -13.29 16.15 38.49
CA GLY A 957 -13.52 17.19 37.49
C GLY A 957 -14.70 18.10 37.82
N PRO A 958 -14.82 19.25 37.13
CA PRO A 958 -15.98 20.14 37.27
C PRO A 958 -17.30 19.45 36.88
N THR A 959 -17.25 18.47 35.99
CA THR A 959 -18.39 17.67 35.51
C THR A 959 -18.62 16.38 36.33
N TYR A 960 -17.92 16.19 37.45
CA TYR A 960 -18.03 14.98 38.26
C TYR A 960 -19.42 14.83 38.91
N GLU A 961 -20.05 13.68 38.69
CA GLU A 961 -21.31 13.27 39.31
C GLU A 961 -21.17 11.89 39.97
N ALA A 962 -21.27 11.86 41.31
CA ALA A 962 -21.02 10.65 42.12
C ALA A 962 -22.04 9.51 41.90
N HIS A 963 -23.18 9.82 41.29
CA HIS A 963 -24.32 8.92 41.13
C HIS A 963 -24.77 8.79 39.66
N GLU A 964 -23.88 9.08 38.71
CA GLU A 964 -24.11 8.89 37.27
C GLU A 964 -24.43 7.41 36.91
N HIS A 965 -24.91 7.14 35.70
CA HIS A 965 -25.07 5.77 35.23
C HIS A 965 -23.70 5.07 35.08
N PRO A 966 -23.53 3.80 35.52
CA PRO A 966 -22.25 3.06 35.44
C PRO A 966 -21.70 2.86 34.02
N ARG A 967 -22.48 3.23 32.99
CA ARG A 967 -22.09 3.15 31.58
C ARG A 967 -20.97 4.14 31.26
N SER A 968 -20.87 5.24 32.00
CA SER A 968 -19.79 6.21 31.82
C SER A 968 -18.42 5.64 32.16
N MET A 969 -18.33 4.68 33.09
CA MET A 969 -17.06 4.14 33.61
C MET A 969 -16.75 2.68 33.22
N GLY A 970 -17.72 1.93 32.68
CA GLY A 970 -17.55 0.48 32.53
C GLY A 970 -18.18 -0.20 31.32
N SER A 971 -18.74 0.50 30.33
CA SER A 971 -19.38 -0.15 29.18
C SER A 971 -18.46 -1.12 28.41
N ILE A 972 -17.28 -0.67 27.96
CA ILE A 972 -16.40 -1.55 27.18
C ILE A 972 -15.84 -2.70 28.04
N PRO A 973 -15.31 -2.46 29.26
CA PRO A 973 -14.85 -3.53 30.13
C PRO A 973 -15.95 -4.51 30.53
N ARG A 974 -17.20 -4.06 30.72
CA ARG A 974 -18.36 -4.92 30.92
C ARG A 974 -18.63 -5.80 29.71
N PHE A 975 -18.63 -5.22 28.51
CA PHE A 975 -18.83 -5.97 27.27
C PHE A 975 -17.77 -7.08 27.12
N LEU A 976 -16.49 -6.74 27.28
CA LEU A 976 -15.39 -7.70 27.12
C LEU A 976 -15.31 -8.71 28.28
N GLY A 977 -15.53 -8.29 29.52
CA GLY A 977 -15.45 -9.14 30.70
C GLY A 977 -16.70 -9.99 30.91
N HIS A 978 -17.85 -9.35 31.08
CA HIS A 978 -19.09 -10.02 31.42
C HIS A 978 -19.68 -10.79 30.23
N TYR A 979 -19.82 -10.16 29.06
CA TYR A 979 -20.51 -10.78 27.93
C TYR A 979 -19.60 -11.69 27.10
N VAL A 980 -18.33 -11.32 26.89
CA VAL A 980 -17.42 -12.08 26.01
C VAL A 980 -16.63 -13.14 26.80
N ARG A 981 -15.88 -12.75 27.84
CA ARG A 981 -15.07 -13.69 28.62
C ARG A 981 -15.93 -14.64 29.44
N ASP A 982 -16.85 -14.12 30.25
CA ASP A 982 -17.61 -14.94 31.21
C ASP A 982 -18.88 -15.55 30.58
N GLY A 983 -19.61 -14.76 29.79
CA GLY A 983 -20.87 -15.18 29.16
C GLY A 983 -20.71 -15.94 27.84
N HIS A 984 -19.52 -15.92 27.23
CA HIS A 984 -19.23 -16.52 25.91
C HIS A 984 -20.24 -16.14 24.82
N LEU A 985 -20.79 -14.92 24.88
CA LEU A 985 -21.84 -14.47 23.95
C LEU A 985 -21.34 -14.44 22.49
N LEU A 986 -20.06 -14.10 22.30
CA LEU A 986 -19.38 -14.11 21.00
C LEU A 986 -17.86 -14.26 21.18
N PRO A 987 -17.10 -14.68 20.13
CA PRO A 987 -15.65 -14.71 20.17
C PRO A 987 -15.03 -13.32 20.39
N LEU A 988 -13.90 -13.27 21.09
CA LEU A 988 -13.21 -12.02 21.41
C LEU A 988 -12.83 -11.20 20.18
N GLU A 989 -12.38 -11.85 19.11
CA GLU A 989 -12.00 -11.19 17.86
C GLU A 989 -13.20 -10.51 17.18
N THR A 990 -14.39 -11.11 17.31
CA THR A 990 -15.65 -10.51 16.84
C THR A 990 -16.06 -9.35 17.75
N ALA A 991 -15.84 -9.46 19.05
CA ALA A 991 -16.10 -8.38 20.00
C ALA A 991 -15.22 -7.16 19.74
N ILE A 992 -13.91 -7.36 19.53
CA ILE A 992 -12.97 -6.29 19.16
C ILE A 992 -13.39 -5.63 17.86
N ARG A 993 -13.79 -6.41 16.84
CA ARG A 993 -14.34 -5.85 15.59
C ARG A 993 -15.52 -4.89 15.86
N LYS A 994 -16.46 -5.29 16.74
CA LYS A 994 -17.67 -4.50 17.07
C LYS A 994 -17.37 -3.16 17.75
N ILE A 995 -16.21 -3.03 18.40
CA ILE A 995 -15.80 -1.80 19.11
C ILE A 995 -14.61 -1.10 18.42
N ALA A 996 -14.21 -1.52 17.22
CA ALA A 996 -13.10 -0.92 16.47
C ALA A 996 -13.43 -0.75 14.97
N SER A 997 -13.22 -1.79 14.15
CA SER A 997 -13.37 -1.62 12.70
C SER A 997 -14.82 -1.48 12.23
N LEU A 998 -15.80 -2.05 12.96
CA LEU A 998 -17.23 -1.88 12.64
C LEU A 998 -17.63 -0.39 12.76
N PRO A 999 -17.43 0.30 13.90
CA PRO A 999 -17.72 1.72 13.99
C PRO A 999 -16.88 2.57 13.04
N ALA A 1000 -15.59 2.25 12.84
CA ALA A 1000 -14.77 2.98 11.86
C ALA A 1000 -15.30 2.86 10.43
N GLN A 1001 -15.74 1.67 10.01
CA GLN A 1001 -16.34 1.43 8.70
C GLN A 1001 -17.64 2.21 8.55
N ARG A 1002 -18.47 2.16 9.60
CA ARG A 1002 -19.80 2.78 9.65
C ARG A 1002 -19.74 4.29 9.51
N GLU A 1003 -18.91 4.93 10.32
CA GLU A 1003 -18.71 6.39 10.34
C GLU A 1003 -17.71 6.85 9.28
N HIS A 1004 -17.23 5.94 8.44
CA HIS A 1004 -16.30 6.24 7.35
C HIS A 1004 -14.97 6.88 7.80
N LEU A 1005 -14.45 6.42 8.93
CA LEU A 1005 -13.20 6.89 9.54
C LEU A 1005 -11.98 6.25 8.85
N GLU A 1006 -11.52 6.87 7.77
CA GLU A 1006 -10.43 6.35 6.97
C GLU A 1006 -9.12 6.19 7.76
N GLY A 1007 -8.51 5.01 7.64
CA GLY A 1007 -7.24 4.71 8.29
C GLY A 1007 -7.32 4.50 9.81
N ARG A 1008 -8.50 4.21 10.37
CA ARG A 1008 -8.70 3.86 11.79
C ARG A 1008 -9.43 2.52 11.95
N GLY A 1009 -9.44 1.98 13.17
CA GLY A 1009 -10.17 0.76 13.54
C GLY A 1009 -9.48 -0.56 13.19
N LEU A 1010 -8.28 -0.53 12.61
CA LEU A 1010 -7.47 -1.72 12.32
C LEU A 1010 -6.00 -1.51 12.69
N LEU A 1011 -5.34 -2.58 13.15
CA LEU A 1011 -3.89 -2.61 13.32
C LEU A 1011 -3.22 -2.97 11.99
N LYS A 1012 -3.02 -1.96 11.15
CA LYS A 1012 -2.48 -2.12 9.79
C LYS A 1012 -1.43 -1.05 9.49
N PRO A 1013 -0.30 -1.39 8.83
CA PRO A 1013 0.67 -0.39 8.41
C PRO A 1013 0.03 0.77 7.64
N GLY A 1014 0.39 2.00 8.01
CA GLY A 1014 -0.18 3.24 7.47
C GLY A 1014 -1.45 3.75 8.17
N TYR A 1015 -2.10 2.94 9.01
CA TYR A 1015 -3.27 3.38 9.80
C TYR A 1015 -2.81 4.24 10.99
N PHE A 1016 -3.71 5.08 11.52
CA PHE A 1016 -3.44 5.80 12.76
C PHE A 1016 -3.17 4.81 13.90
N ALA A 1017 -2.18 5.13 14.73
CA ALA A 1017 -1.80 4.33 15.88
C ALA A 1017 -2.74 4.60 17.07
N ASP A 1018 -4.03 4.30 16.89
CA ASP A 1018 -4.98 4.16 17.99
C ASP A 1018 -4.94 2.71 18.45
N ILE A 1019 -4.48 2.46 19.67
CA ILE A 1019 -4.19 1.12 20.16
C ILE A 1019 -4.62 0.98 21.61
N THR A 1020 -5.28 -0.12 21.93
CA THR A 1020 -5.59 -0.52 23.31
C THR A 1020 -4.90 -1.82 23.65
N ILE A 1021 -4.21 -1.83 24.78
CA ILE A 1021 -3.54 -3.01 25.34
C ILE A 1021 -4.27 -3.38 26.63
N PHE A 1022 -4.73 -4.63 26.73
CA PHE A 1022 -5.51 -5.06 27.88
C PHE A 1022 -5.28 -6.53 28.24
N ASP A 1023 -5.52 -6.86 29.50
CA ASP A 1023 -5.50 -8.22 30.03
C ASP A 1023 -6.84 -8.91 29.76
N PRO A 1024 -6.90 -9.90 28.85
CA PRO A 1024 -8.15 -10.60 28.54
C PRO A 1024 -8.66 -11.44 29.71
N ALA A 1025 -7.82 -11.76 30.70
CA ALA A 1025 -8.22 -12.55 31.86
C ALA A 1025 -8.90 -11.69 32.93
N THR A 1026 -8.51 -10.43 33.09
CA THR A 1026 -9.01 -9.57 34.19
C THR A 1026 -9.95 -8.46 33.76
N ILE A 1027 -10.02 -8.12 32.46
CA ILE A 1027 -10.90 -7.05 31.94
C ILE A 1027 -12.33 -7.16 32.50
N ILE A 1028 -12.79 -6.15 33.25
CA ILE A 1028 -14.13 -6.10 33.85
C ILE A 1028 -14.50 -4.69 34.33
N ASP A 1029 -15.79 -4.38 34.34
CA ASP A 1029 -16.36 -3.21 35.01
C ASP A 1029 -16.48 -3.40 36.53
N HIS A 1030 -16.16 -2.36 37.30
CA HIS A 1030 -16.47 -2.30 38.74
C HIS A 1030 -17.64 -1.35 39.05
N ALA A 1031 -17.99 -0.48 38.11
CA ALA A 1031 -19.06 0.49 38.25
C ALA A 1031 -20.42 -0.21 38.39
N THR A 1032 -21.18 0.18 39.42
CA THR A 1032 -22.55 -0.31 39.66
C THR A 1032 -23.52 0.85 39.76
N PHE A 1033 -24.83 0.59 39.63
CA PHE A 1033 -25.85 1.65 39.78
C PHE A 1033 -25.82 2.40 41.12
N LEU A 1034 -25.26 1.79 42.17
CA LEU A 1034 -25.16 2.42 43.50
C LEU A 1034 -23.77 3.02 43.77
N LYS A 1035 -22.76 2.58 43.02
CA LYS A 1035 -21.37 3.04 43.09
C LYS A 1035 -20.81 3.12 41.67
N PRO A 1036 -21.22 4.13 40.88
CA PRO A 1036 -20.92 4.20 39.46
C PRO A 1036 -19.53 4.78 39.18
N ASP A 1037 -18.94 5.50 40.13
CA ASP A 1037 -17.66 6.21 40.03
C ASP A 1037 -16.44 5.30 40.25
N GLN A 1038 -16.55 4.03 39.88
CA GLN A 1038 -15.49 3.04 40.02
C GLN A 1038 -14.82 2.77 38.67
N LEU A 1039 -13.51 3.00 38.59
CA LEU A 1039 -12.74 2.65 37.41
C LEU A 1039 -12.76 1.14 37.15
N SER A 1040 -12.82 0.79 35.87
CA SER A 1040 -12.70 -0.58 35.40
C SER A 1040 -11.29 -1.14 35.59
N GLU A 1041 -11.17 -2.47 35.50
CA GLU A 1041 -9.91 -3.20 35.59
C GLU A 1041 -9.55 -3.83 34.24
N GLY A 1042 -8.25 -4.02 33.99
CA GLY A 1042 -7.73 -4.81 32.87
C GLY A 1042 -7.26 -4.02 31.65
N ILE A 1043 -7.55 -2.72 31.54
CA ILE A 1043 -6.91 -1.85 30.54
C ILE A 1043 -5.53 -1.42 31.05
N ASP A 1044 -4.48 -1.84 30.33
CA ASP A 1044 -3.09 -1.51 30.67
C ASP A 1044 -2.66 -0.20 29.99
N PHE A 1045 -2.96 -0.05 28.69
CA PHE A 1045 -2.62 1.15 27.92
C PHE A 1045 -3.73 1.56 26.96
N THR A 1046 -3.86 2.88 26.78
CA THR A 1046 -4.64 3.48 25.70
C THR A 1046 -3.77 4.48 24.99
N ILE A 1047 -3.60 4.26 23.69
CA ILE A 1047 -2.70 5.01 22.82
C ILE A 1047 -3.56 5.67 21.77
N VAL A 1048 -3.46 6.99 21.65
CA VAL A 1048 -4.20 7.78 20.67
C VAL A 1048 -3.19 8.40 19.72
N ASN A 1049 -3.34 8.17 18.42
CA ASN A 1049 -2.44 8.74 17.41
C ASN A 1049 -0.94 8.54 17.75
N GLY A 1050 -0.59 7.35 18.25
CA GLY A 1050 0.78 6.94 18.59
C GLY A 1050 1.31 7.45 19.93
N GLN A 1051 0.53 8.22 20.68
CA GLN A 1051 0.91 8.72 22.00
C GLN A 1051 0.14 8.01 23.11
N VAL A 1052 0.84 7.64 24.19
CA VAL A 1052 0.22 6.98 25.35
C VAL A 1052 -0.56 8.02 26.16
N GLU A 1053 -1.88 7.89 26.16
CA GLU A 1053 -2.82 8.76 26.91
C GLU A 1053 -3.17 8.18 28.29
N TYR A 1054 -3.21 6.86 28.39
CA TYR A 1054 -3.46 6.13 29.64
C TYR A 1054 -2.46 4.99 29.82
N ASP A 1055 -1.94 4.86 31.05
CA ASP A 1055 -0.89 3.92 31.44
C ASP A 1055 -1.16 3.41 32.87
N HIS A 1056 -1.55 2.14 32.99
CA HIS A 1056 -1.80 1.42 34.25
C HIS A 1056 -2.55 2.24 35.32
N GLY A 1057 -3.78 2.66 35.02
CA GLY A 1057 -4.60 3.40 35.98
C GLY A 1057 -4.41 4.92 35.97
N LYS A 1058 -3.52 5.45 35.12
CA LYS A 1058 -3.13 6.86 35.16
C LYS A 1058 -3.21 7.52 33.79
N LEU A 1059 -3.78 8.72 33.76
CA LEU A 1059 -3.67 9.62 32.62
C LEU A 1059 -2.27 10.21 32.52
N THR A 1060 -1.76 10.34 31.30
CA THR A 1060 -0.45 10.96 31.03
C THR A 1060 -0.54 12.47 30.85
N GLY A 1061 -1.74 12.98 30.53
CA GLY A 1061 -1.99 14.40 30.24
C GLY A 1061 -1.62 14.81 28.82
N VAL A 1062 -1.40 13.84 27.92
CA VAL A 1062 -1.26 14.11 26.49
C VAL A 1062 -2.62 14.49 25.90
N THR A 1063 -2.61 15.12 24.72
CA THR A 1063 -3.81 15.51 23.98
C THR A 1063 -3.59 15.24 22.49
N ALA A 1064 -3.38 13.97 22.13
CA ALA A 1064 -3.04 13.52 20.78
C ALA A 1064 -4.25 13.28 19.88
N GLY A 1065 -5.46 13.36 20.44
CA GLY A 1065 -6.72 13.24 19.73
C GLY A 1065 -6.90 14.30 18.65
N LYS A 1066 -7.68 13.93 17.62
CA LYS A 1066 -7.97 14.79 16.47
C LYS A 1066 -9.48 14.92 16.27
N VAL A 1067 -9.92 16.10 15.83
CA VAL A 1067 -11.28 16.22 15.29
C VAL A 1067 -11.41 15.39 14.01
N LEU A 1068 -12.53 14.70 13.86
CA LEU A 1068 -12.84 13.82 12.74
C LEU A 1068 -13.93 14.50 11.92
N ARG A 1069 -13.58 14.85 10.69
CA ARG A 1069 -14.46 15.57 9.77
C ARG A 1069 -15.04 14.61 8.74
N GLY A 1070 -16.36 14.64 8.59
CA GLY A 1070 -17.10 13.86 7.62
C GLY A 1070 -16.76 14.23 6.17
N ARG A 1071 -17.19 13.37 5.24
CA ARG A 1071 -16.85 13.42 3.80
C ARG A 1071 -17.28 14.71 3.07
N GLY A 1072 -18.24 15.45 3.63
CA GLY A 1072 -18.67 16.74 3.09
C GLY A 1072 -17.67 17.88 3.27
N TRP A 1073 -16.66 17.70 4.14
CA TRP A 1073 -15.65 18.70 4.39
C TRP A 1073 -14.56 18.70 3.33
N HIS A 1074 -14.22 19.90 2.86
CA HIS A 1074 -13.09 20.13 1.97
C HIS A 1074 -12.19 21.21 2.58
N ALA A 1075 -10.90 20.90 2.72
CA ALA A 1075 -9.91 21.90 3.11
C ALA A 1075 -9.99 23.07 2.11
N SER A 1076 -10.28 24.27 2.61
CA SER A 1076 -10.24 25.48 1.79
C SER A 1076 -8.81 25.59 1.26
N GLY A 1077 -8.64 25.45 -0.06
CA GLY A 1077 -7.31 25.53 -0.69
C GLY A 1077 -6.65 26.86 -0.33
N ASN A 1078 -5.53 26.78 0.38
CA ASN A 1078 -4.53 27.84 0.49
C ASN A 1078 -3.30 27.41 -0.30
#